data_AF-A0A831LJ32-F1
#
_entry.id   AF-A0A831LJ32-F1
#
_cell.length_a   1.000
_cell.length_b   1.000
_cell.length_c   1.000
_cell.angle_alpha   90.00
_cell.angle_beta   90.00
_cell.angle_gamma   90.00
#
_symmetry.space_group_name_H-M   'P 1'
#
loop_
_entity.id
_entity.type
_entity.pdbx_description
1 polymer ?
#
loop_
_entity_poly.entity_id
_entity_poly.type
_entity_poly.pdbx_seq_one_letter_code
_entity_poly.pdbx_strand_id
1 'polypeptide(L)'
;MKRTLVAAFAALALAQTLPADIDSLSRLFLPGRAVLDLDGDGFPERPALTIVVPDQPTARELALAADIAARLNFESLAVEFGLVKSESEIDGAAPPRFPVLIGGGLTRVREALRARGLDLSALAPNEGRVFLDTRPGRAAVICVAGSDDALLKTGRAFFLRWPYLWEVWGRETGATYERLEEDLEAFLDAAGLGPRTTIVREAVYAFPAPAPVSDGLQALDLDEGQIAELAVEVRVASGTDLKKAEDALRLLASDRRRGSRTRVLSYPACAALSLELSHGASRAEIVLPRTGATKRLLTPGFKERPKAPAEGKVFDLLGVFSSRAAYADQDRDGVPDAIESVVVVPGERPARTVTDLASRLVLGAAGASFPLVRLDSEIEARKALTAPVLVGENTLAADLVKTGKLKSPEGGPGTGTIEVVPEAFGKSSAVVVRGADRAGLNAAVGYLSRTFPFLKEYGEGNPGLEDLAADVGKFLEGAKGGAEAFLMAAVEEAAAGLEGRALDSVAADLALPGPNAPFEKAIRDTLESAAGGAPVRVEAVSLKDGRTVFEKEKAFAWEVDEAKALLEANLRAVVDAAGKGGAVEVSIGISESPSVREKVRGEVEAFLTESGFPGAKVEVLSAYKPGFFWLVERVLPALAGKPVERLAIRCAEEPHDFTRARRAHAEPARWLQELYPVDEILSRELGLPLDRVTFELAEPGGDVYTVEAIGAKGTAVHADGFSPRTREIALSSVLPEWARPGRRRAGSGSSPWPCPIRAGRSRARSHGSAARS
;
A
#
# COMPACT_ATOMS: atom_id res chain seq x y z
N MET A 1 -32.82 37.14 -17.47
CA MET A 1 -32.31 36.79 -16.12
C MET A 1 -32.34 35.28 -15.81
N LYS A 2 -32.18 34.36 -16.78
CA LYS A 2 -32.17 32.90 -16.51
C LYS A 2 -31.14 32.09 -17.33
N ARG A 3 -30.15 32.74 -17.95
CA ARG A 3 -29.11 32.06 -18.76
C ARG A 3 -27.68 32.22 -18.24
N THR A 4 -27.45 33.08 -17.24
CA THR A 4 -26.11 33.33 -16.67
C THR A 4 -25.79 32.53 -15.41
N LEU A 5 -26.79 31.94 -14.72
CA LEU A 5 -26.53 31.10 -13.53
C LEU A 5 -26.13 29.65 -13.86
N VAL A 6 -26.55 29.10 -15.00
CA VAL A 6 -26.25 27.71 -15.38
C VAL A 6 -24.81 27.57 -15.91
N ALA A 7 -24.23 28.63 -16.47
CA ALA A 7 -22.83 28.65 -16.88
C ALA A 7 -21.85 28.67 -15.69
N ALA A 8 -22.27 29.24 -14.54
CA ALA A 8 -21.43 29.29 -13.33
C ALA A 8 -21.38 27.93 -12.60
N PHE A 9 -22.46 27.14 -12.65
CA PHE A 9 -22.48 25.79 -12.05
C PHE A 9 -21.89 24.71 -12.98
N ALA A 10 -22.01 24.85 -14.30
CA ALA A 10 -21.33 23.96 -15.24
C ALA A 10 -19.81 24.19 -15.29
N ALA A 11 -19.33 25.40 -14.97
CA ALA A 11 -17.89 25.67 -14.79
C ALA A 11 -17.32 25.12 -13.46
N LEU A 12 -18.17 24.81 -12.47
CA LEU A 12 -17.75 24.17 -11.21
C LEU A 12 -17.76 22.64 -11.27
N ALA A 13 -18.52 22.03 -12.19
CA ALA A 13 -18.60 20.56 -12.37
C ALA A 13 -17.78 20.04 -13.57
N LEU A 14 -17.18 20.94 -14.35
CA LEU A 14 -16.16 20.66 -15.37
C LEU A 14 -14.87 21.42 -15.07
N ALA A 15 -14.58 21.63 -13.78
CA ALA A 15 -13.18 21.69 -13.37
C ALA A 15 -12.61 20.31 -13.70
N GLN A 16 -12.07 20.17 -14.92
CA GLN A 16 -10.93 19.30 -15.16
C GLN A 16 -10.09 19.38 -13.89
N THR A 17 -9.82 18.25 -13.24
CA THR A 17 -8.88 18.15 -12.13
C THR A 17 -7.52 18.60 -12.66
N LEU A 18 -7.34 19.91 -12.79
CA LEU A 18 -6.06 20.56 -13.02
C LEU A 18 -5.20 20.07 -11.86
N PRO A 19 -4.03 19.50 -12.13
CA PRO A 19 -3.11 19.12 -11.09
C PRO A 19 -2.93 20.29 -10.14
N ALA A 20 -3.24 20.08 -8.87
CA ALA A 20 -2.83 21.03 -7.86
C ALA A 20 -1.29 20.87 -7.78
N ASP A 21 -0.53 21.70 -8.50
CA ASP A 21 0.94 21.70 -8.49
C ASP A 21 1.50 22.01 -7.09
N ILE A 22 2.54 21.30 -6.65
CA ILE A 22 3.21 21.61 -5.38
C ILE A 22 3.88 22.99 -5.50
N ASP A 23 3.26 23.97 -4.87
CA ASP A 23 3.64 25.38 -4.91
C ASP A 23 4.34 25.83 -3.63
N SER A 24 4.35 24.99 -2.58
CA SER A 24 5.10 25.17 -1.34
C SER A 24 5.64 23.84 -0.78
N LEU A 25 6.84 23.88 -0.17
CA LEU A 25 7.44 22.71 0.50
C LEU A 25 6.56 22.20 1.66
N SER A 26 5.73 23.08 2.24
CA SER A 26 4.74 22.73 3.28
C SER A 26 3.63 21.80 2.78
N ARG A 27 3.47 21.63 1.46
CA ARG A 27 2.32 20.92 0.85
C ARG A 27 2.70 19.60 0.19
N LEU A 28 3.95 19.14 0.33
CA LEU A 28 4.49 18.01 -0.43
C LEU A 28 3.60 16.75 -0.33
N PHE A 29 3.38 16.20 0.87
CA PHE A 29 2.61 14.96 1.06
C PHE A 29 1.12 15.19 1.39
N LEU A 30 0.56 16.36 1.09
CA LEU A 30 -0.89 16.55 1.20
C LEU A 30 -1.64 15.75 0.11
N PRO A 31 -2.85 15.23 0.38
CA PRO A 31 -3.68 14.59 -0.64
C PRO A 31 -3.89 15.48 -1.89
N GLY A 32 -3.83 14.86 -3.06
CA GLY A 32 -3.86 15.53 -4.37
C GLY A 32 -2.53 16.09 -4.86
N ARG A 33 -1.47 16.03 -4.03
CA ARG A 33 -0.10 16.50 -4.34
C ARG A 33 0.83 15.34 -4.65
N ALA A 34 1.67 14.92 -3.69
CA ALA A 34 2.55 13.76 -3.85
C ALA A 34 1.80 12.44 -3.89
N VAL A 35 0.63 12.37 -3.26
CA VAL A 35 -0.25 11.21 -3.25
C VAL A 35 -1.63 11.67 -3.73
N LEU A 36 -2.23 10.92 -4.66
CA LEU A 36 -3.52 11.23 -5.26
C LEU A 36 -4.60 10.48 -4.49
N ASP A 37 -5.59 11.25 -4.07
CA ASP A 37 -6.89 10.78 -3.63
C ASP A 37 -7.83 10.89 -4.85
N LEU A 38 -8.08 9.75 -5.49
CA LEU A 38 -8.75 9.64 -6.78
C LEU A 38 -10.27 9.67 -6.64
N ASP A 39 -10.81 9.26 -5.49
CA ASP A 39 -12.25 9.28 -5.23
C ASP A 39 -12.70 10.38 -4.25
N GLY A 40 -11.77 11.10 -3.63
CA GLY A 40 -12.02 12.26 -2.78
C GLY A 40 -12.43 11.89 -1.35
N ASP A 41 -12.15 10.69 -0.88
CA ASP A 41 -12.50 10.19 0.45
C ASP A 41 -11.50 10.57 1.55
N GLY A 42 -10.39 11.21 1.19
CA GLY A 42 -9.30 11.60 2.08
C GLY A 42 -8.22 10.55 2.27
N PHE A 43 -8.31 9.39 1.61
CA PHE A 43 -7.33 8.32 1.65
C PHE A 43 -6.63 8.16 0.30
N PRO A 44 -5.41 8.69 0.16
CA PRO A 44 -4.70 8.63 -1.12
C PRO A 44 -4.46 7.20 -1.58
N GLU A 45 -4.86 6.85 -2.79
CA GLU A 45 -4.73 5.50 -3.35
C GLU A 45 -3.58 5.38 -4.34
N ARG A 46 -2.93 6.48 -4.73
CA ARG A 46 -1.85 6.42 -5.70
C ARG A 46 -0.70 7.41 -5.43
N PRO A 47 0.56 6.96 -5.47
CA PRO A 47 1.71 7.86 -5.62
C PRO A 47 1.62 8.74 -6.88
N ALA A 48 1.99 10.01 -6.79
CA ALA A 48 1.93 10.99 -7.89
C ALA A 48 3.31 11.54 -8.29
N LEU A 49 4.35 11.30 -7.49
CA LEU A 49 5.69 11.82 -7.73
C LEU A 49 6.53 10.84 -8.55
N THR A 50 7.45 11.41 -9.32
CA THR A 50 8.57 10.67 -9.91
C THR A 50 9.86 11.15 -9.28
N ILE A 51 10.65 10.24 -8.73
CA ILE A 51 11.96 10.57 -8.17
C ILE A 51 12.97 10.40 -9.31
N VAL A 52 13.77 11.43 -9.55
CA VAL A 52 14.75 11.44 -10.65
C VAL A 52 16.14 11.50 -10.07
N VAL A 53 16.98 10.55 -10.47
CA VAL A 53 18.40 10.45 -10.11
C VAL A 53 19.26 10.50 -11.38
N PRO A 54 20.58 10.79 -11.28
CA PRO A 54 21.48 10.70 -12.42
C PRO A 54 21.49 9.28 -13.04
N ASP A 55 21.91 9.15 -14.30
CA ASP A 55 22.03 7.83 -14.97
C ASP A 55 23.05 6.89 -14.30
N GLN A 56 24.03 7.49 -13.62
CA GLN A 56 25.00 6.79 -12.79
C GLN A 56 24.93 7.36 -11.37
N PRO A 57 23.88 7.01 -10.62
CA PRO A 57 23.65 7.60 -9.32
C PRO A 57 24.64 7.06 -8.29
N THR A 58 25.01 7.89 -7.33
CA THR A 58 25.85 7.46 -6.21
C THR A 58 25.05 6.60 -5.23
N ALA A 59 25.75 5.91 -4.32
CA ALA A 59 25.07 5.08 -3.32
C ALA A 59 24.17 5.88 -2.38
N ARG A 60 24.58 7.12 -2.08
CA ARG A 60 23.80 8.06 -1.26
C ARG A 60 22.55 8.55 -1.99
N GLU A 61 22.66 8.87 -3.28
CA GLU A 61 21.51 9.26 -4.12
C GLU A 61 20.49 8.13 -4.21
N LEU A 62 20.94 6.88 -4.43
CA LEU A 62 20.06 5.72 -4.48
C LEU A 62 19.42 5.36 -3.14
N ALA A 63 20.17 5.43 -2.04
CA ALA A 63 19.62 5.20 -0.70
C ALA A 63 18.53 6.22 -0.36
N LEU A 64 18.79 7.51 -0.63
CA LEU A 64 17.80 8.56 -0.45
C LEU A 64 16.57 8.36 -1.34
N ALA A 65 16.76 8.04 -2.62
CA ALA A 65 15.66 7.78 -3.54
C ALA A 65 14.80 6.59 -3.10
N ALA A 66 15.43 5.53 -2.59
CA ALA A 66 14.74 4.35 -2.05
C ALA A 66 13.91 4.69 -0.81
N ASP A 67 14.46 5.46 0.12
CA ASP A 67 13.75 5.91 1.33
C ASP A 67 12.56 6.81 0.97
N ILE A 68 12.71 7.73 0.01
CA ILE A 68 11.60 8.59 -0.47
C ILE A 68 10.53 7.76 -1.17
N ALA A 69 10.91 6.81 -2.03
CA ALA A 69 9.96 5.93 -2.74
C ALA A 69 9.17 5.07 -1.74
N ALA A 70 9.85 4.49 -0.75
CA ALA A 70 9.21 3.72 0.29
C ALA A 70 8.29 4.58 1.16
N ARG A 71 8.71 5.81 1.52
CA ARG A 71 7.84 6.74 2.27
C ARG A 71 6.59 7.10 1.46
N LEU A 72 6.74 7.38 0.17
CA LEU A 72 5.62 7.72 -0.69
C LEU A 72 4.61 6.57 -0.83
N ASN A 73 5.11 5.35 -0.96
CA ASN A 73 4.30 4.13 -0.98
C ASN A 73 3.64 3.83 0.37
N PHE A 74 4.26 4.24 1.48
CA PHE A 74 3.67 4.12 2.81
C PHE A 74 2.49 5.10 3.02
N GLU A 75 2.61 6.33 2.50
CA GLU A 75 1.56 7.37 2.57
C GLU A 75 0.37 7.13 1.61
N SER A 76 0.43 6.10 0.77
CA SER A 76 -0.61 5.74 -0.21
C SER A 76 -1.16 4.35 0.09
N LEU A 77 -2.47 4.13 -0.07
CA LEU A 77 -3.13 2.82 0.08
C LEU A 77 -2.67 1.79 -0.95
N ALA A 78 -2.20 2.23 -2.13
CA ALA A 78 -1.55 1.36 -3.10
C ALA A 78 -0.03 1.62 -3.17
N VAL A 79 0.70 0.60 -3.60
CA VAL A 79 2.13 0.68 -3.86
C VAL A 79 2.39 0.67 -5.35
N GLU A 80 3.22 1.60 -5.78
CA GLU A 80 3.72 1.72 -7.14
C GLU A 80 5.24 1.48 -7.12
N PHE A 81 5.69 0.48 -7.88
CA PHE A 81 7.11 0.21 -8.05
C PHE A 81 7.66 1.00 -9.24
N GLY A 82 8.97 1.24 -9.27
CA GLY A 82 9.60 2.00 -10.36
C GLY A 82 9.34 3.51 -10.30
N LEU A 83 9.05 4.05 -9.11
CA LEU A 83 8.94 5.50 -8.85
C LEU A 83 10.25 6.26 -9.10
N VAL A 84 11.38 5.56 -9.02
CA VAL A 84 12.72 6.12 -9.23
C VAL A 84 13.16 5.92 -10.68
N LYS A 85 13.32 7.02 -11.41
CA LYS A 85 13.76 7.08 -12.81
C LYS A 85 15.14 7.71 -12.94
N SER A 86 15.90 7.32 -13.95
CA SER A 86 17.12 8.03 -14.34
C SER A 86 16.79 9.23 -15.22
N GLU A 87 17.72 10.18 -15.34
CA GLU A 87 17.53 11.37 -16.19
C GLU A 87 17.22 10.98 -17.64
N SER A 88 17.90 9.99 -18.20
CA SER A 88 17.64 9.51 -19.57
C SER A 88 16.28 8.84 -19.78
N GLU A 89 15.67 8.26 -18.74
CA GLU A 89 14.36 7.60 -18.85
C GLU A 89 13.20 8.59 -18.91
N ILE A 90 13.41 9.83 -18.46
CA ILE A 90 12.40 10.89 -18.49
C ILE A 90 12.59 11.84 -19.68
N ASP A 91 13.69 11.71 -20.41
CA ASP A 91 13.96 12.47 -21.62
C ASP A 91 13.16 11.89 -22.80
N GLY A 92 12.31 12.73 -23.42
CA GLY A 92 11.43 12.32 -24.52
C GLY A 92 10.09 11.71 -24.10
N ALA A 93 9.89 11.39 -22.82
CA ALA A 93 8.60 11.02 -22.25
C ALA A 93 7.75 12.27 -21.93
N ALA A 94 6.44 12.11 -21.75
CA ALA A 94 5.61 13.17 -21.18
C ALA A 94 6.18 13.55 -19.80
N PRO A 95 6.39 14.85 -19.50
CA PRO A 95 7.03 15.27 -18.26
C PRO A 95 6.25 14.71 -17.06
N PRO A 96 6.94 14.12 -16.07
CA PRO A 96 6.28 13.61 -14.89
C PRO A 96 5.52 14.76 -14.21
N ARG A 97 4.33 14.45 -13.67
CA ARG A 97 3.42 15.44 -13.09
C ARG A 97 4.12 16.36 -12.10
N PHE A 98 4.95 15.80 -11.23
CA PHE A 98 5.83 16.57 -10.35
C PHE A 98 7.08 15.77 -9.95
N PRO A 99 8.27 16.09 -10.49
CA PRO A 99 9.50 15.37 -10.17
C PRO A 99 10.17 15.85 -8.87
N VAL A 100 10.75 14.90 -8.14
CA VAL A 100 11.75 15.14 -7.09
C VAL A 100 13.12 14.87 -7.68
N LEU A 101 13.95 15.89 -7.85
CA LEU A 101 15.28 15.80 -8.42
C LEU A 101 16.32 15.66 -7.31
N ILE A 102 17.10 14.59 -7.34
CA ILE A 102 18.13 14.30 -6.34
C ILE A 102 19.51 14.43 -6.97
N GLY A 103 20.35 15.28 -6.38
CA GLY A 103 21.76 15.42 -6.76
C GLY A 103 22.04 16.56 -7.74
N GLY A 104 23.24 17.13 -7.63
CA GLY A 104 23.70 18.24 -8.47
C GLY A 104 24.12 17.84 -9.89
N GLY A 105 24.25 16.54 -10.16
CA GLY A 105 24.67 16.00 -11.45
C GLY A 105 23.63 16.10 -12.56
N LEU A 106 22.36 16.32 -12.20
CA LEU A 106 21.23 16.42 -13.13
C LEU A 106 21.28 17.71 -13.95
N THR A 107 21.00 17.62 -15.24
CA THR A 107 20.94 18.76 -16.16
C THR A 107 19.86 19.75 -15.75
N ARG A 108 18.66 19.27 -15.41
CA ARG A 108 17.55 20.14 -14.96
C ARG A 108 17.88 20.88 -13.66
N VAL A 109 18.64 20.25 -12.77
CA VAL A 109 19.10 20.85 -11.51
C VAL A 109 20.09 21.97 -11.79
N ARG A 110 21.10 21.74 -12.65
CA ARG A 110 22.04 22.79 -13.07
C ARG A 110 21.34 24.01 -13.69
N GLU A 111 20.32 23.77 -14.52
CA GLU A 111 19.51 24.85 -15.11
C GLU A 111 18.69 25.63 -14.08
N ALA A 112 18.14 24.95 -13.07
CA ALA A 112 17.42 25.58 -11.97
C ALA A 112 18.34 26.45 -11.11
N LEU A 113 19.52 25.94 -10.77
CA LEU A 113 20.52 26.67 -9.99
C LEU A 113 21.00 27.93 -10.72
N ARG A 114 21.36 27.81 -12.01
CA ARG A 114 21.76 28.96 -12.85
C ARG A 114 20.67 30.02 -12.93
N ALA A 115 19.41 29.62 -13.11
CA ALA A 115 18.29 30.55 -13.17
C ALA A 115 18.04 31.30 -11.85
N ARG A 116 18.45 30.71 -10.72
CA ARG A 116 18.40 31.34 -9.40
C ARG A 116 19.69 32.09 -9.02
N GLY A 117 20.70 32.09 -9.89
CA GLY A 117 22.03 32.65 -9.57
C GLY A 117 22.73 31.90 -8.44
N LEU A 118 22.38 30.64 -8.20
CA LEU A 118 22.98 29.80 -7.17
C LEU A 118 24.10 28.95 -7.75
N ASP A 119 25.19 28.81 -7.00
CA ASP A 119 26.30 27.90 -7.30
C ASP A 119 26.35 26.79 -6.26
N LEU A 120 26.45 25.53 -6.70
CA LEU A 120 26.62 24.39 -5.81
C LEU A 120 27.95 24.43 -5.07
N SER A 121 28.98 25.04 -5.67
CA SER A 121 30.29 25.19 -5.04
C SER A 121 30.26 26.08 -3.78
N ALA A 122 29.20 26.88 -3.63
CA ALA A 122 29.00 27.73 -2.46
C ALA A 122 28.45 26.98 -1.24
N LEU A 123 27.92 25.76 -1.40
CA LEU A 123 27.50 24.92 -0.27
C LEU A 123 28.71 24.26 0.35
N ALA A 124 28.87 24.40 1.67
CA ALA A 124 29.93 23.69 2.38
C ALA A 124 29.73 22.16 2.28
N PRO A 125 30.79 21.34 2.43
CA PRO A 125 30.68 19.88 2.37
C PRO A 125 29.68 19.27 3.36
N ASN A 126 29.37 20.00 4.43
CA ASN A 126 28.43 19.57 5.47
C ASN A 126 27.08 20.31 5.38
N GLU A 127 26.79 20.96 4.27
CA GLU A 127 25.53 21.66 4.01
C GLU A 127 24.78 21.06 2.83
N GLY A 128 23.46 21.14 2.90
CA GLY A 128 22.59 20.82 1.78
C GLY A 128 21.34 21.68 1.74
N ARG A 129 20.58 21.55 0.66
CA ARG A 129 19.47 22.44 0.33
C ARG A 129 18.34 21.65 -0.32
N VAL A 130 17.13 21.90 0.13
CA VAL A 130 15.90 21.49 -0.54
C VAL A 130 15.13 22.74 -0.96
N PHE A 131 14.76 22.85 -2.23
CA PHE A 131 14.03 24.01 -2.73
C PHE A 131 13.04 23.67 -3.84
N LEU A 132 12.09 24.58 -4.06
CA LEU A 132 11.16 24.51 -5.17
C LEU A 132 11.67 25.25 -6.40
N ASP A 133 11.63 24.58 -7.54
CA ASP A 133 11.56 25.23 -8.84
C ASP A 133 10.08 25.39 -9.20
N THR A 134 9.63 26.61 -9.47
CA THR A 134 8.23 26.90 -9.83
C THR A 134 8.10 27.54 -11.20
N ARG A 135 9.08 27.32 -12.09
CA ARG A 135 8.98 27.77 -13.48
C ARG A 135 7.85 26.98 -14.19
N PRO A 136 6.97 27.64 -14.97
CA PRO A 136 5.86 26.98 -15.66
C PRO A 136 6.34 25.79 -16.51
N GLY A 137 5.69 24.63 -16.35
CA GLY A 137 6.05 23.38 -17.05
C GLY A 137 7.35 22.72 -16.57
N ARG A 138 7.99 23.25 -15.51
CA ARG A 138 9.26 22.75 -14.94
C ARG A 138 9.22 22.70 -13.40
N ALA A 139 8.01 22.64 -12.82
CA ALA A 139 7.88 22.63 -11.37
C ALA A 139 8.51 21.36 -10.79
N ALA A 140 9.34 21.50 -9.76
CA ALA A 140 10.06 20.37 -9.16
C ALA A 140 10.48 20.69 -7.71
N VAL A 141 10.61 19.65 -6.88
CA VAL A 141 11.39 19.72 -5.63
C VAL A 141 12.80 19.25 -5.92
N ILE A 142 13.80 20.04 -5.54
CA ILE A 142 15.21 19.78 -5.82
C ILE A 142 15.95 19.62 -4.50
N CYS A 143 16.70 18.52 -4.35
CA CYS A 143 17.58 18.25 -3.22
C CYS A 143 19.04 18.18 -3.71
N VAL A 144 19.89 19.07 -3.19
CA VAL A 144 21.32 19.18 -3.54
C VAL A 144 22.16 19.42 -2.28
N ALA A 145 23.45 19.14 -2.34
CA ALA A 145 24.35 19.38 -1.21
C ALA A 145 25.80 19.58 -1.67
N GLY A 146 26.65 20.07 -0.76
CA GLY A 146 28.10 20.22 -0.99
C GLY A 146 28.88 18.91 -0.93
N SER A 147 28.27 17.82 -0.44
CA SER A 147 28.80 16.45 -0.51
C SER A 147 27.68 15.41 -0.57
N ASP A 148 28.00 14.19 -0.99
CA ASP A 148 27.08 13.05 -0.99
C ASP A 148 26.53 12.70 0.40
N ASP A 149 27.37 12.80 1.43
CA ASP A 149 26.96 12.54 2.82
C ASP A 149 25.98 13.62 3.31
N ALA A 150 26.25 14.90 3.00
CA ALA A 150 25.32 15.97 3.28
C ALA A 150 24.03 15.84 2.45
N LEU A 151 24.10 15.33 1.22
CA LEU A 151 22.91 15.08 0.38
C LEU A 151 21.98 14.06 1.05
N LEU A 152 22.53 12.91 1.46
CA LEU A 152 21.76 11.86 2.14
C LEU A 152 21.14 12.39 3.44
N LYS A 153 21.93 13.07 4.27
CA LYS A 153 21.46 13.66 5.53
C LYS A 153 20.38 14.72 5.30
N THR A 154 20.56 15.63 4.34
CA THR A 154 19.58 16.68 3.99
C THR A 154 18.28 16.08 3.51
N GLY A 155 18.34 15.15 2.55
CA GLY A 155 17.15 14.52 2.00
C GLY A 155 16.39 13.73 3.07
N ARG A 156 17.08 12.93 3.90
CA ARG A 156 16.44 12.23 5.01
C ARG A 156 15.85 13.19 6.05
N ALA A 157 16.55 14.28 6.36
CA ALA A 157 16.09 15.28 7.31
C ALA A 157 14.84 16.03 6.82
N PHE A 158 14.67 16.20 5.51
CA PHE A 158 13.48 16.80 4.92
C PHE A 158 12.38 15.78 4.65
N PHE A 159 12.59 14.81 3.76
CA PHE A 159 11.55 13.94 3.24
C PHE A 159 11.00 12.94 4.27
N LEU A 160 11.85 12.38 5.13
CA LEU A 160 11.43 11.33 6.07
C LEU A 160 10.82 11.90 7.35
N ARG A 161 11.13 13.17 7.65
CA ARG A 161 10.63 13.89 8.83
C ARG A 161 9.47 14.82 8.51
N TRP A 162 9.17 15.07 7.22
CA TRP A 162 7.99 15.83 6.83
C TRP A 162 6.73 15.24 7.51
N PRO A 163 5.83 16.08 8.08
CA PRO A 163 5.76 17.55 7.98
C PRO A 163 6.56 18.33 9.03
N TYR A 164 7.37 17.67 9.86
CA TYR A 164 8.16 18.31 10.91
C TYR A 164 9.41 18.97 10.35
N LEU A 165 9.82 20.08 10.98
CA LEU A 165 11.08 20.76 10.64
C LEU A 165 12.31 19.94 11.04
N TRP A 166 12.21 19.18 12.15
CA TRP A 166 13.29 18.31 12.62
C TRP A 166 12.77 17.16 13.49
N GLU A 167 12.32 17.45 14.70
CA GLU A 167 11.88 16.42 15.64
C GLU A 167 10.44 16.00 15.36
N VAL A 168 10.17 14.70 15.35
CA VAL A 168 8.83 14.13 15.13
C VAL A 168 8.12 14.01 16.49
N TRP A 169 7.14 14.87 16.76
CA TRP A 169 6.51 15.01 18.08
C TRP A 169 5.07 14.45 18.16
N GLY A 170 4.66 13.60 17.21
CA GLY A 170 3.30 13.05 17.17
C GLY A 170 2.25 14.06 16.68
N ARG A 171 1.07 13.58 16.28
CA ARG A 171 0.12 14.30 15.40
C ARG A 171 -0.30 15.71 15.84
N GLU A 172 -0.29 16.01 17.14
CA GLU A 172 -0.82 17.27 17.69
C GLU A 172 0.26 18.22 18.22
N THR A 173 1.52 17.76 18.29
CA THR A 173 2.60 18.50 18.93
C THR A 173 3.84 18.50 18.05
N GLY A 174 4.56 19.63 17.98
CA GLY A 174 5.80 19.73 17.22
C GLY A 174 5.89 20.99 16.36
N ALA A 175 7.09 21.29 15.89
CA ALA A 175 7.30 22.36 14.91
C ALA A 175 7.16 21.77 13.50
N THR A 176 6.04 22.07 12.84
CA THR A 176 5.74 21.62 11.47
C THR A 176 5.72 22.81 10.51
N TYR A 177 5.76 22.51 9.20
CA TYR A 177 5.58 23.54 8.17
C TYR A 177 4.20 24.21 8.25
N GLU A 178 3.14 23.44 8.50
CA GLU A 178 1.78 23.97 8.71
C GLU A 178 1.74 24.90 9.92
N ARG A 179 2.33 24.49 11.05
CA ARG A 179 2.38 25.31 12.26
C ARG A 179 3.13 26.62 12.03
N LEU A 180 4.21 26.59 11.26
CA LEU A 180 4.93 27.79 10.85
C LEU A 180 4.04 28.75 10.06
N GLU A 181 3.27 28.25 9.10
CA GLU A 181 2.35 29.05 8.31
C GLU A 181 1.25 29.65 9.18
N GLU A 182 0.63 28.86 10.07
CA GLU A 182 -0.37 29.33 11.04
C GLU A 182 0.17 30.42 11.98
N ASP A 183 1.35 30.20 12.57
CA ASP A 183 1.96 31.15 13.51
C ASP A 183 2.35 32.46 12.79
N LEU A 184 2.80 32.37 11.53
CA LEU A 184 3.11 33.55 10.70
C LEU A 184 1.84 34.32 10.31
N GLU A 185 0.79 33.62 9.91
CA GLU A 185 -0.50 34.24 9.60
C GLU A 185 -1.09 34.94 10.82
N ALA A 186 -1.12 34.27 11.97
CA ALA A 186 -1.60 34.85 13.23
C ALA A 186 -0.79 36.09 13.64
N PHE A 187 0.53 36.07 13.44
CA PHE A 187 1.40 37.22 13.70
C PHE A 187 1.07 38.41 12.78
N LEU A 188 0.90 38.16 11.48
CA LEU A 188 0.58 39.20 10.49
C LEU A 188 -0.85 39.74 10.65
N ASP A 189 -1.81 38.90 11.04
CA ASP A 189 -3.17 39.32 11.38
C ASP A 189 -3.18 40.25 12.60
N ALA A 190 -2.41 39.91 13.64
CA ALA A 190 -2.26 40.79 14.81
C ALA A 190 -1.63 42.15 14.44
N ALA A 191 -0.88 42.22 13.34
CA ALA A 191 -0.35 43.47 12.77
C ALA A 191 -1.33 44.18 11.81
N GLY A 192 -2.55 43.65 11.62
CA GLY A 192 -3.61 44.26 10.82
C GLY A 192 -3.44 44.11 9.31
N LEU A 193 -2.84 43.01 8.84
CA LEU A 193 -2.71 42.70 7.42
C LEU A 193 -3.95 41.97 6.87
N GLY A 194 -4.28 42.26 5.61
CA GLY A 194 -5.31 41.54 4.85
C GLY A 194 -4.84 40.20 4.29
N PRO A 195 -5.59 39.58 3.35
CA PRO A 195 -5.26 38.30 2.73
C PRO A 195 -3.85 38.27 2.12
N ARG A 196 -3.16 37.13 2.28
CA ARG A 196 -1.83 36.88 1.72
C ARG A 196 -1.67 35.42 1.29
N THR A 197 -0.61 35.15 0.54
CA THR A 197 -0.17 33.78 0.24
C THR A 197 1.19 33.55 0.86
N THR A 198 1.28 32.52 1.71
CA THR A 198 2.53 32.06 2.31
C THR A 198 3.06 30.86 1.54
N ILE A 199 4.35 30.88 1.22
CA ILE A 199 5.03 29.83 0.47
C ILE A 199 6.38 29.54 1.11
N VAL A 200 6.52 28.38 1.74
CA VAL A 200 7.84 27.83 2.08
C VAL A 200 8.56 27.44 0.79
N ARG A 201 9.64 28.17 0.46
CA ARG A 201 10.37 28.04 -0.80
C ARG A 201 11.54 27.08 -0.70
N GLU A 202 12.21 27.12 0.44
CA GLU A 202 13.52 26.52 0.57
C GLU A 202 13.87 26.25 2.03
N ALA A 203 14.62 25.16 2.25
CA ALA A 203 15.28 24.83 3.51
C ALA A 203 16.76 24.51 3.24
N VAL A 204 17.66 25.24 3.90
CA VAL A 204 19.10 24.96 3.93
C VAL A 204 19.42 24.23 5.23
N TYR A 205 20.06 23.08 5.12
CA TYR A 205 20.46 22.22 6.22
C TYR A 205 21.97 22.32 6.44
N ALA A 206 22.40 22.33 7.70
CA ALA A 206 23.80 22.28 8.09
C ALA A 206 24.01 21.15 9.10
N PHE A 207 25.06 20.36 8.89
CA PHE A 207 25.46 19.23 9.73
C PHE A 207 26.87 19.48 10.26
N PRO A 208 27.05 20.39 11.24
CA PRO A 208 28.36 20.67 11.80
C PRO A 208 28.99 19.39 12.38
N ALA A 209 30.32 19.31 12.31
CA ALA A 209 31.04 18.25 13.00
C ALA A 209 30.83 18.42 14.51
N PRO A 210 30.64 17.33 15.27
CA PRO A 210 30.47 17.43 16.71
C PRO A 210 31.63 18.21 17.32
N ALA A 211 31.34 19.18 18.18
CA ALA A 211 32.41 19.83 18.94
C ALA A 211 33.12 18.77 19.81
N PRO A 212 34.45 18.84 19.99
CA PRO A 212 35.16 17.91 20.87
C PRO A 212 34.59 18.03 22.30
N VAL A 213 33.79 17.04 22.69
CA VAL A 213 33.22 16.88 24.03
C VAL A 213 34.14 16.00 24.88
N SER A 214 34.21 16.29 26.18
CA SER A 214 34.91 15.44 27.14
C SER A 214 34.36 14.01 27.09
N ASP A 215 35.21 13.01 27.40
CA ASP A 215 34.87 11.59 27.26
C ASP A 215 33.56 11.19 27.96
N GLY A 216 33.21 11.85 29.07
CA GLY A 216 31.95 11.62 29.79
C GLY A 216 30.69 12.15 29.11
N LEU A 217 30.80 13.09 28.17
CA LEU A 217 29.70 13.68 27.40
C LEU A 217 29.59 13.12 25.97
N GLN A 218 30.61 12.40 25.48
CA GLN A 218 30.56 11.69 24.19
C GLN A 218 29.41 10.66 24.14
N ALA A 219 29.04 10.10 25.30
CA ALA A 219 27.93 9.15 25.41
C ALA A 219 26.53 9.76 25.15
N LEU A 220 26.41 11.10 25.06
CA LEU A 220 25.12 11.78 24.83
C LEU A 220 24.77 11.93 23.33
N ASP A 221 25.71 11.64 22.42
CA ASP A 221 25.55 11.65 20.95
C ASP A 221 24.56 12.71 20.43
N LEU A 222 24.91 13.99 20.64
CA LEU A 222 24.03 15.10 20.32
C LEU A 222 24.00 15.33 18.79
N ASP A 223 22.87 15.06 18.13
CA ASP A 223 22.65 15.49 16.74
C ASP A 223 22.70 17.02 16.66
N GLU A 224 23.80 17.56 16.16
CA GLU A 224 24.00 19.00 15.95
C GLU A 224 23.42 19.50 14.62
N GLY A 225 22.94 18.62 13.73
CA GLY A 225 22.39 19.00 12.43
C GLY A 225 21.16 19.88 12.56
N GLN A 226 20.96 20.92 11.76
CA GLN A 226 19.77 21.78 11.87
C GLN A 226 19.39 22.37 10.50
N ILE A 227 18.19 22.93 10.40
CA ILE A 227 17.89 23.86 9.32
C ILE A 227 18.66 25.15 9.64
N ALA A 228 19.71 25.43 8.86
CA ALA A 228 20.48 26.66 8.97
C ALA A 228 19.60 27.87 8.59
N GLU A 229 18.81 27.73 7.54
CA GLU A 229 17.93 28.78 7.05
C GLU A 229 16.67 28.18 6.43
N LEU A 230 15.50 28.69 6.82
CA LEU A 230 14.22 28.37 6.20
C LEU A 230 13.69 29.62 5.51
N ALA A 231 13.55 29.58 4.18
CA ALA A 231 13.08 30.72 3.40
C ALA A 231 11.58 30.60 3.09
N VAL A 232 10.84 31.65 3.43
CA VAL A 232 9.39 31.76 3.23
C VAL A 232 9.07 33.04 2.47
N GLU A 233 8.37 32.89 1.36
CA GLU A 233 7.82 34.00 0.59
C GLU A 233 6.41 34.35 1.10
N VAL A 234 6.15 35.63 1.36
CA VAL A 234 4.83 36.14 1.73
C VAL A 234 4.37 37.17 0.69
N ARG A 235 3.36 36.79 -0.09
CA ARG A 235 2.76 37.66 -1.11
C ARG A 235 1.59 38.42 -0.52
N VAL A 236 1.65 39.74 -0.53
CA VAL A 236 0.62 40.59 0.08
C VAL A 236 -0.22 41.33 -0.97
N ALA A 237 -1.46 41.64 -0.61
CA ALA A 237 -2.45 42.22 -1.51
C ALA A 237 -2.13 43.66 -1.95
N SER A 238 -1.41 44.44 -1.14
CA SER A 238 -1.12 45.86 -1.42
C SER A 238 0.29 46.27 -0.99
N GLY A 239 0.84 47.32 -1.61
CA GLY A 239 2.11 47.93 -1.18
C GLY A 239 2.07 48.52 0.23
N THR A 240 0.88 48.93 0.71
CA THR A 240 0.70 49.37 2.10
C THR A 240 0.84 48.20 3.07
N ASP A 241 0.27 47.03 2.73
CA ASP A 241 0.42 45.83 3.56
C ASP A 241 1.87 45.31 3.53
N LEU A 242 2.58 45.46 2.41
CA LEU A 242 4.01 45.17 2.32
C LEU A 242 4.79 45.96 3.36
N LYS A 243 4.53 47.26 3.45
CA LYS A 243 5.20 48.13 4.41
C LYS A 243 4.84 47.78 5.87
N LYS A 244 3.57 47.48 6.13
CA LYS A 244 3.11 47.04 7.46
C LYS A 244 3.78 45.73 7.91
N ALA A 245 3.83 44.72 7.03
CA ALA A 245 4.52 43.46 7.33
C ALA A 245 6.00 43.71 7.61
N GLU A 246 6.66 44.50 6.76
CA GLU A 246 8.06 44.84 6.93
C GLU A 246 8.32 45.51 8.29
N ASP A 247 7.54 46.53 8.64
CA ASP A 247 7.72 47.26 9.90
C ASP A 247 7.43 46.37 11.12
N ALA A 248 6.39 45.52 11.06
CA ALA A 248 6.07 44.57 12.13
C ALA A 248 7.16 43.52 12.35
N LEU A 249 7.71 42.95 11.26
CA LEU A 249 8.77 41.96 11.32
C LEU A 249 10.11 42.56 11.73
N ARG A 250 10.44 43.78 11.29
CA ARG A 250 11.63 44.53 11.75
C ARG A 250 11.53 44.85 13.24
N LEU A 251 10.35 45.22 13.73
CA LEU A 251 10.11 45.42 15.17
C LEU A 251 10.29 44.12 15.95
N LEU A 252 9.75 42.99 15.45
CA LEU A 252 9.98 41.67 16.06
C LEU A 252 11.47 41.31 16.10
N ALA A 253 12.21 41.54 15.01
CA ALA A 253 13.65 41.31 14.95
C ALA A 253 14.42 42.17 15.97
N SER A 254 14.01 43.42 16.17
CA SER A 254 14.56 44.31 17.21
C SER A 254 14.28 43.79 18.62
N ASP A 255 13.04 43.38 18.89
CA ASP A 255 12.64 42.85 20.20
C ASP A 255 13.35 41.57 20.57
N ARG A 256 13.49 40.65 19.61
CA ARG A 256 14.23 39.39 19.81
C ARG A 256 15.70 39.66 20.16
N ARG A 257 16.33 40.64 19.51
CA ARG A 257 17.70 41.09 19.85
C ARG A 257 17.80 41.67 21.26
N ARG A 258 16.73 42.29 21.77
CA ARG A 258 16.63 42.78 23.16
C ARG A 258 16.20 41.71 24.17
N GLY A 259 16.03 40.46 23.76
CA GLY A 259 15.59 39.36 24.63
C GLY A 259 14.08 39.32 24.91
N SER A 260 13.28 40.17 24.25
CA SER A 260 11.82 40.15 24.33
C SER A 260 11.23 39.34 23.18
N ARG A 261 10.06 38.72 23.39
CA ARG A 261 9.32 37.95 22.36
C ARG A 261 10.17 36.89 21.62
N THR A 262 11.20 36.33 22.28
CA THR A 262 12.19 35.39 21.69
C THR A 262 11.62 34.07 21.17
N ARG A 263 10.39 33.74 21.57
CA ARG A 263 9.67 32.53 21.15
C ARG A 263 8.76 32.74 19.93
N VAL A 264 8.47 33.98 19.54
CA VAL A 264 7.57 34.28 18.42
C VAL A 264 8.30 34.02 17.11
N LEU A 265 7.72 33.19 16.24
CA LEU A 265 8.32 32.72 14.97
C LEU A 265 9.74 32.16 15.17
N SER A 266 9.90 31.29 16.18
CA SER A 266 11.19 30.74 16.60
C SER A 266 11.02 29.25 16.88
N TYR A 267 11.58 28.41 16.01
CA TYR A 267 11.34 26.98 16.01
C TYR A 267 12.58 26.19 16.45
N PRO A 268 12.44 25.08 17.19
CA PRO A 268 13.55 24.18 17.48
C PRO A 268 14.21 23.70 16.18
N ALA A 269 15.55 23.58 16.19
CA ALA A 269 16.35 23.13 15.04
C ALA A 269 16.21 23.96 13.75
N CYS A 270 15.67 25.18 13.82
CA CYS A 270 15.69 26.17 12.74
C CYS A 270 16.51 27.38 13.23
N ALA A 271 17.71 27.59 12.67
CA ALA A 271 18.62 28.63 13.12
C ALA A 271 18.20 30.02 12.62
N ALA A 272 17.64 30.13 11.41
CA ALA A 272 17.10 31.38 10.89
C ALA A 272 15.83 31.13 10.07
N LEU A 273 14.88 32.07 10.18
CA LEU A 273 13.72 32.17 9.30
C LEU A 273 13.91 33.42 8.42
N SER A 274 14.02 33.23 7.11
CA SER A 274 14.18 34.32 6.14
C SER A 274 12.87 34.55 5.42
N LEU A 275 12.34 35.76 5.52
CA LEU A 275 11.04 36.16 5.02
C LEU A 275 11.21 37.10 3.83
N GLU A 276 10.85 36.64 2.64
CA GLU A 276 10.77 37.47 1.43
C GLU A 276 9.32 37.97 1.26
N LEU A 277 9.08 39.23 1.59
CA LEU A 277 7.80 39.88 1.39
C LEU A 277 7.72 40.45 -0.02
N SER A 278 6.63 40.22 -0.74
CA SER A 278 6.47 40.73 -2.11
C SER A 278 5.09 41.29 -2.42
N HIS A 279 5.06 42.36 -3.22
CA HIS A 279 3.87 42.92 -3.86
C HIS A 279 4.22 43.44 -5.25
N GLY A 280 3.73 42.79 -6.31
CA GLY A 280 4.13 43.11 -7.67
C GLY A 280 5.65 42.98 -7.87
N ALA A 281 6.31 44.07 -8.26
CA ALA A 281 7.77 44.11 -8.40
C ALA A 281 8.51 44.49 -7.10
N SER A 282 7.81 44.98 -6.09
CA SER A 282 8.41 45.39 -4.82
C SER A 282 8.69 44.19 -3.94
N ARG A 283 9.89 44.14 -3.36
CA ARG A 283 10.34 43.07 -2.47
C ARG A 283 11.01 43.65 -1.23
N ALA A 284 10.86 42.98 -0.09
CA ALA A 284 11.57 43.26 1.14
C ALA A 284 11.99 41.96 1.80
N GLU A 285 13.20 41.91 2.35
CA GLU A 285 13.75 40.72 2.99
C GLU A 285 13.99 40.97 4.47
N ILE A 286 13.54 40.05 5.32
CA ILE A 286 13.74 40.11 6.78
C ILE A 286 14.22 38.75 7.27
N VAL A 287 15.34 38.74 7.98
CA VAL A 287 15.87 37.54 8.62
C VAL A 287 15.61 37.58 10.13
N LEU A 288 14.99 36.51 10.65
CA LEU A 288 14.70 36.31 12.06
C LEU A 288 15.58 35.18 12.63
N PRO A 289 16.79 35.48 13.13
CA PRO A 289 17.67 34.47 13.71
C PRO A 289 17.12 33.98 15.05
N ARG A 290 17.20 32.67 15.29
CA ARG A 290 16.88 32.03 16.58
C ARG A 290 17.84 32.53 17.65
N THR A 291 17.31 32.90 18.81
CA THR A 291 18.11 33.37 19.94
C THR A 291 18.52 32.20 20.85
N GLY A 292 19.82 31.99 21.04
CA GLY A 292 20.38 30.97 21.95
C GLY A 292 20.59 29.58 21.31
N ALA A 293 20.91 28.58 22.13
CA ALA A 293 21.06 27.18 21.68
C ALA A 293 19.69 26.51 21.43
N THR A 294 19.65 25.50 20.56
CA THR A 294 18.39 24.83 20.23
C THR A 294 17.91 24.05 21.45
N LYS A 295 16.62 24.15 21.78
CA LYS A 295 16.08 23.50 22.99
C LYS A 295 16.24 21.98 22.98
N ARG A 296 16.36 21.36 21.79
CA ARG A 296 16.56 19.91 21.66
C ARG A 296 17.87 19.42 22.28
N LEU A 297 18.93 20.23 22.28
CA LEU A 297 20.23 19.80 22.85
C LEU A 297 20.16 19.66 24.37
N LEU A 298 19.14 20.26 24.99
CA LEU A 298 18.94 20.31 26.43
C LEU A 298 17.74 19.48 26.89
N THR A 299 17.02 18.82 25.97
CA THR A 299 15.83 18.03 26.29
C THR A 299 15.89 16.77 25.42
N PRO A 300 15.95 15.57 26.01
CA PRO A 300 15.94 14.33 25.24
C PRO A 300 14.81 14.33 24.21
N GLY A 301 15.08 13.78 23.02
CA GLY A 301 14.05 13.59 21.99
C GLY A 301 12.81 12.91 22.58
N PHE A 302 11.63 13.27 22.06
CA PHE A 302 10.38 12.71 22.57
C PHE A 302 10.32 11.20 22.28
N LYS A 303 10.37 10.40 23.36
CA LYS A 303 10.08 8.95 23.40
C LYS A 303 10.58 8.18 22.17
N GLU A 304 11.89 8.04 22.02
CA GLU A 304 12.36 6.80 21.40
C GLU A 304 11.81 5.66 22.26
N ARG A 305 10.89 4.85 21.71
CA ARG A 305 10.51 3.59 22.37
C ARG A 305 11.84 2.85 22.58
N PRO A 306 12.19 2.47 23.81
CA PRO A 306 13.37 1.65 24.04
C PRO A 306 13.29 0.47 23.09
N LYS A 307 14.27 0.34 22.20
CA LYS A 307 14.34 -0.86 21.35
C LYS A 307 14.43 -2.03 22.32
N ALA A 308 13.41 -2.89 22.30
CA ALA A 308 13.52 -4.15 23.00
C ALA A 308 14.82 -4.82 22.53
N PRO A 309 15.63 -5.41 23.43
CA PRO A 309 16.81 -6.15 22.99
C PRO A 309 16.32 -7.20 22.00
N ALA A 310 16.73 -7.06 20.74
CA ALA A 310 16.25 -7.93 19.69
C ALA A 310 16.64 -9.37 20.01
N GLU A 311 15.66 -10.20 20.35
CA GLU A 311 15.82 -11.63 20.24
C GLU A 311 16.06 -11.91 18.76
N GLY A 312 17.27 -12.38 18.43
CA GLY A 312 17.65 -12.55 17.04
C GLY A 312 16.65 -13.45 16.30
N LYS A 313 16.35 -13.08 15.05
CA LYS A 313 15.33 -13.76 14.25
C LYS A 313 15.89 -14.95 13.49
N VAL A 314 15.18 -16.08 13.54
CA VAL A 314 15.53 -17.30 12.78
C VAL A 314 14.44 -17.56 11.75
N PHE A 315 14.83 -17.64 10.48
CA PHE A 315 13.93 -17.81 9.35
C PHE A 315 14.64 -18.45 8.17
N ASP A 316 13.86 -18.94 7.21
CA ASP A 316 14.29 -19.39 5.89
C ASP A 316 13.77 -18.42 4.80
N LEU A 317 13.95 -18.78 3.53
CA LEU A 317 13.46 -17.93 2.43
C LEU A 317 11.95 -17.68 2.50
N LEU A 318 11.13 -18.66 2.90
CA LEU A 318 9.68 -18.49 3.03
C LEU A 318 9.32 -17.44 4.08
N GLY A 319 10.15 -17.30 5.12
CA GLY A 319 9.95 -16.33 6.19
C GLY A 319 10.34 -14.88 5.87
N VAL A 320 10.96 -14.57 4.73
CA VAL A 320 11.59 -13.25 4.46
C VAL A 320 10.62 -12.08 4.63
N PHE A 321 9.42 -12.16 4.07
CA PHE A 321 8.39 -11.12 4.18
C PHE A 321 7.34 -11.48 5.23
N SER A 322 7.77 -11.78 6.45
CA SER A 322 6.88 -12.14 7.57
C SER A 322 7.36 -11.56 8.91
N SER A 323 6.57 -11.77 9.97
CA SER A 323 6.96 -11.42 11.35
C SER A 323 8.18 -12.21 11.85
N ARG A 324 8.50 -13.35 11.23
CA ARG A 324 9.71 -14.13 11.51
C ARG A 324 10.99 -13.46 11.00
N ALA A 325 10.89 -12.47 10.10
CA ALA A 325 12.02 -11.76 9.51
C ALA A 325 11.75 -10.25 9.44
N ALA A 326 11.24 -9.74 8.31
CA ALA A 326 11.15 -8.31 8.01
C ALA A 326 10.31 -7.49 8.96
N TYR A 327 9.25 -8.08 9.52
CA TYR A 327 8.22 -7.35 10.22
C TYR A 327 8.20 -7.68 11.71
N ALA A 328 7.67 -6.76 12.50
CA ALA A 328 7.32 -7.00 13.89
C ALA A 328 5.85 -6.65 14.11
N ASP A 329 5.27 -7.34 15.08
CA ASP A 329 3.92 -7.17 15.59
C ASP A 329 4.10 -6.85 17.09
N GLN A 330 4.20 -5.55 17.39
CA GLN A 330 4.57 -5.06 18.72
C GLN A 330 3.41 -5.17 19.72
N ASP A 331 2.16 -5.10 19.26
CA ASP A 331 0.97 -5.23 20.09
C ASP A 331 0.35 -6.64 20.09
N ARG A 332 0.87 -7.54 19.25
CA ARG A 332 0.56 -8.98 19.19
C ARG A 332 -0.87 -9.28 18.74
N ASP A 333 -1.40 -8.46 17.84
CA ASP A 333 -2.74 -8.64 17.28
C ASP A 333 -2.74 -9.51 16.00
N GLY A 334 -1.56 -9.95 15.54
CA GLY A 334 -1.38 -10.73 14.33
C GLY A 334 -1.15 -9.89 13.07
N VAL A 335 -1.21 -8.56 13.18
CA VAL A 335 -0.97 -7.60 12.10
C VAL A 335 0.39 -6.94 12.33
N PRO A 336 1.34 -7.06 11.39
CA PRO A 336 2.62 -6.40 11.60
C PRO A 336 2.47 -4.87 11.59
N ASP A 337 3.00 -4.22 12.61
CA ASP A 337 2.90 -2.77 12.87
C ASP A 337 4.28 -2.08 12.82
N ALA A 338 5.34 -2.83 12.57
CA ALA A 338 6.69 -2.31 12.41
C ALA A 338 7.53 -3.09 11.38
N ILE A 339 8.53 -2.41 10.84
CA ILE A 339 9.59 -3.00 10.01
C ILE A 339 10.87 -3.02 10.83
N GLU A 340 11.45 -4.19 11.04
CA GLU A 340 12.70 -4.36 11.78
C GLU A 340 13.91 -4.59 10.85
N SER A 341 13.67 -5.15 9.67
CA SER A 341 14.72 -5.31 8.67
C SER A 341 15.19 -3.96 8.14
N VAL A 342 16.50 -3.83 8.02
CA VAL A 342 17.15 -2.76 7.26
C VAL A 342 17.81 -3.36 6.02
N VAL A 343 17.71 -2.66 4.89
CA VAL A 343 18.44 -3.00 3.68
C VAL A 343 19.81 -2.35 3.73
N VAL A 344 20.87 -3.15 3.70
CA VAL A 344 22.25 -2.68 3.74
C VAL A 344 22.85 -2.76 2.34
N VAL A 345 23.28 -1.62 1.81
CA VAL A 345 23.91 -1.50 0.48
C VAL A 345 25.39 -1.13 0.59
N PRO A 346 26.23 -1.49 -0.40
CA PRO A 346 27.61 -1.04 -0.43
C PRO A 346 27.71 0.46 -0.66
N GLY A 347 28.81 1.07 -0.17
CA GLY A 347 29.18 2.44 -0.47
C GLY A 347 29.40 2.74 -1.96
N GLU A 348 29.70 1.71 -2.75
CA GLU A 348 29.96 1.81 -4.18
C GLU A 348 29.09 0.83 -4.97
N ARG A 349 28.64 1.24 -6.16
CA ARG A 349 27.89 0.41 -7.12
C ARG A 349 26.64 -0.31 -6.54
N PRO A 350 25.69 0.38 -5.88
CA PRO A 350 24.48 -0.28 -5.41
C PRO A 350 23.58 -0.75 -6.56
N ALA A 351 22.75 -1.75 -6.26
CA ALA A 351 21.68 -2.17 -7.16
C ALA A 351 20.63 -1.07 -7.28
N ARG A 352 20.27 -0.69 -8.51
CA ARG A 352 19.24 0.34 -8.73
C ARG A 352 17.86 -0.13 -8.28
N THR A 353 17.60 -1.44 -8.41
CA THR A 353 16.36 -2.10 -7.99
C THR A 353 16.18 -2.16 -6.47
N VAL A 354 17.15 -1.70 -5.66
CA VAL A 354 16.98 -1.56 -4.20
C VAL A 354 15.83 -0.61 -3.83
N THR A 355 15.52 0.33 -4.73
CA THR A 355 14.40 1.27 -4.60
C THR A 355 13.05 0.55 -4.58
N ASP A 356 12.92 -0.51 -5.39
CA ASP A 356 11.75 -1.38 -5.39
C ASP A 356 11.72 -2.25 -4.13
N LEU A 357 12.86 -2.72 -3.65
CA LEU A 357 12.94 -3.53 -2.42
C LEU A 357 12.49 -2.74 -1.19
N ALA A 358 12.91 -1.48 -1.07
CA ALA A 358 12.45 -0.60 0.00
C ALA A 358 10.93 -0.38 -0.06
N SER A 359 10.40 -0.20 -1.28
CA SER A 359 8.94 -0.14 -1.52
C SER A 359 8.23 -1.47 -1.21
N ARG A 360 8.91 -2.61 -1.43
CA ARG A 360 8.38 -3.95 -1.10
C ARG A 360 8.20 -4.12 0.40
N LEU A 361 9.14 -3.62 1.20
CA LEU A 361 9.14 -3.77 2.65
C LEU A 361 7.94 -3.05 3.28
N VAL A 362 7.64 -1.81 2.88
CA VAL A 362 6.53 -1.03 3.48
C VAL A 362 5.14 -1.61 3.27
N LEU A 363 5.00 -2.59 2.38
CA LEU A 363 3.72 -3.26 2.17
C LEU A 363 3.28 -4.06 3.38
N GLY A 364 4.20 -4.84 3.96
CA GLY A 364 3.86 -5.88 4.93
C GLY A 364 3.60 -5.38 6.35
N ALA A 365 3.63 -4.06 6.58
CA ALA A 365 3.46 -3.49 7.91
C ALA A 365 2.58 -2.23 7.89
N ALA A 366 1.73 -2.09 8.91
CA ALA A 366 0.91 -0.91 9.16
C ALA A 366 1.73 0.29 9.68
N GLY A 367 2.93 0.03 10.19
CA GLY A 367 3.89 1.04 10.61
C GLY A 367 5.29 0.78 10.05
N ALA A 368 6.03 1.87 9.82
CA ALA A 368 7.40 1.82 9.31
C ALA A 368 8.26 2.85 10.05
N SER A 369 9.52 2.48 10.31
CA SER A 369 10.54 3.39 10.81
C SER A 369 11.59 3.59 9.73
N PHE A 370 11.88 4.85 9.41
CA PHE A 370 12.83 5.23 8.38
C PHE A 370 14.16 5.70 9.01
N PRO A 371 15.31 5.57 8.31
CA PRO A 371 15.46 5.06 6.94
C PRO A 371 15.41 3.53 6.84
N LEU A 372 14.97 3.02 5.69
CA LEU A 372 14.91 1.58 5.41
C LEU A 372 16.15 1.09 4.67
N VAL A 373 16.81 1.96 3.91
CA VAL A 373 18.07 1.65 3.23
C VAL A 373 19.20 2.35 3.94
N ARG A 374 20.23 1.62 4.36
CA ARG A 374 21.45 2.16 4.95
C ARG A 374 22.66 1.67 4.19
N LEU A 375 23.70 2.49 4.14
CA LEU A 375 24.99 2.04 3.65
C LEU A 375 25.68 1.20 4.72
N ASP A 376 26.54 0.29 4.29
CA ASP A 376 27.34 -0.54 5.20
C ASP A 376 28.26 0.30 6.12
N SER A 377 28.73 1.45 5.63
CA SER A 377 29.48 2.43 6.43
C SER A 377 28.64 3.10 7.54
N GLU A 378 27.31 3.09 7.44
CA GLU A 378 26.40 3.62 8.47
C GLU A 378 26.11 2.60 9.58
N ILE A 379 26.56 1.35 9.44
CA ILE A 379 26.31 0.29 10.42
C ILE A 379 27.46 0.18 11.42
N GLU A 380 27.26 0.77 12.59
CA GLU A 380 28.22 0.72 13.69
C GLU A 380 28.07 -0.56 14.53
N ALA A 381 26.84 -0.87 14.96
CA ALA A 381 26.54 -2.00 15.85
C ALA A 381 26.01 -3.23 15.07
N ARG A 382 26.88 -3.95 14.37
CA ARG A 382 26.51 -5.12 13.54
C ARG A 382 25.68 -6.18 14.28
N LYS A 383 26.01 -6.46 15.56
CA LYS A 383 25.30 -7.45 16.40
C LYS A 383 23.88 -7.05 16.80
N ALA A 384 23.52 -5.77 16.64
CA ALA A 384 22.18 -5.25 16.92
C ALA A 384 21.25 -5.32 15.71
N LEU A 385 21.75 -5.73 14.54
CA LEU A 385 20.94 -5.91 13.34
C LEU A 385 19.97 -7.08 13.52
N THR A 386 18.71 -6.82 13.17
CA THR A 386 17.64 -7.82 13.19
C THR A 386 17.18 -8.07 11.76
N ALA A 387 17.22 -9.34 11.34
CA ALA A 387 16.88 -9.78 9.99
C ALA A 387 17.41 -8.87 8.85
N PRO A 388 18.68 -8.41 8.84
CA PRO A 388 19.11 -7.45 7.82
C PRO A 388 19.10 -8.06 6.43
N VAL A 389 18.83 -7.24 5.41
CA VAL A 389 18.90 -7.62 4.00
C VAL A 389 20.17 -7.00 3.40
N LEU A 390 21.22 -7.80 3.24
CA LEU A 390 22.49 -7.38 2.67
C LEU A 390 22.41 -7.47 1.15
N VAL A 391 22.56 -6.36 0.45
CA VAL A 391 22.51 -6.29 -1.01
C VAL A 391 23.91 -5.99 -1.54
N GLY A 392 24.36 -6.76 -2.53
CA GLY A 392 25.63 -6.56 -3.23
C GLY A 392 26.87 -6.87 -2.39
N GLU A 393 28.03 -6.43 -2.87
CA GLU A 393 29.32 -6.63 -2.23
C GLU A 393 29.58 -5.57 -1.16
N ASN A 394 28.95 -5.74 0.01
CA ASN A 394 29.16 -4.84 1.14
C ASN A 394 30.04 -5.48 2.23
N THR A 395 30.57 -4.65 3.13
CA THR A 395 31.50 -5.09 4.18
C THR A 395 30.91 -6.10 5.17
N LEU A 396 29.58 -6.13 5.34
CA LEU A 396 28.90 -7.10 6.19
C LEU A 396 28.84 -8.48 5.51
N ALA A 397 28.52 -8.53 4.23
CA ALA A 397 28.55 -9.77 3.45
C ALA A 397 29.99 -10.33 3.37
N ALA A 398 30.99 -9.46 3.20
CA ALA A 398 32.40 -9.85 3.20
C ALA A 398 32.83 -10.51 4.52
N ASP A 399 32.31 -10.06 5.66
CA ASP A 399 32.58 -10.70 6.96
C ASP A 399 31.94 -12.09 7.08
N LEU A 400 30.74 -12.28 6.52
CA LEU A 400 30.11 -13.60 6.46
C LEU A 400 30.92 -14.57 5.57
N VAL A 401 31.54 -14.07 4.51
CA VAL A 401 32.48 -14.87 3.69
C VAL A 401 33.74 -15.22 4.47
N LYS A 402 34.36 -14.24 5.14
CA LYS A 402 35.58 -14.46 5.96
C LYS A 402 35.35 -15.46 7.09
N THR A 403 34.16 -15.46 7.69
CA THR A 403 33.78 -16.40 8.75
C THR A 403 33.32 -17.76 8.23
N GLY A 404 33.27 -17.96 6.90
CA GLY A 404 32.83 -19.21 6.27
C GLY A 404 31.32 -19.46 6.32
N LYS A 405 30.53 -18.49 6.81
CA LYS A 405 29.06 -18.56 6.88
C LYS A 405 28.38 -18.33 5.53
N LEU A 406 29.08 -17.68 4.60
CA LEU A 406 28.59 -17.37 3.26
C LEU A 406 29.64 -17.81 2.23
N LYS A 407 29.25 -18.63 1.26
CA LYS A 407 30.14 -19.03 0.15
C LYS A 407 30.17 -17.95 -0.92
N SER A 408 31.18 -17.90 -1.78
CA SER A 408 31.14 -17.01 -2.95
C SER A 408 29.98 -17.38 -3.89
N PRO A 409 29.35 -16.41 -4.58
CA PRO A 409 28.26 -16.72 -5.50
C PRO A 409 28.75 -17.63 -6.63
N GLU A 410 28.00 -18.70 -6.90
CA GLU A 410 28.24 -19.60 -8.02
C GLU A 410 27.41 -19.15 -9.24
N GLY A 411 28.01 -19.07 -10.43
CA GLY A 411 27.30 -18.74 -11.67
C GLY A 411 28.12 -17.92 -12.67
N GLY A 412 27.59 -17.83 -13.90
CA GLY A 412 28.17 -17.00 -14.97
C GLY A 412 27.65 -15.54 -14.95
N PRO A 413 28.07 -14.71 -15.91
CA PRO A 413 27.53 -13.35 -16.06
C PRO A 413 25.99 -13.32 -16.12
N GLY A 414 25.37 -12.31 -15.51
CA GLY A 414 23.92 -12.14 -15.42
C GLY A 414 23.21 -12.97 -14.34
N THR A 415 23.92 -13.81 -13.57
CA THR A 415 23.29 -14.58 -12.47
C THR A 415 23.28 -13.81 -11.15
N GLY A 416 22.22 -14.01 -10.37
CA GLY A 416 22.12 -13.50 -9.00
C GLY A 416 21.61 -14.55 -8.03
N THR A 417 22.00 -14.43 -6.76
CA THR A 417 21.64 -15.35 -5.69
C THR A 417 20.92 -14.60 -4.57
N ILE A 418 19.96 -15.28 -3.95
CA ILE A 418 19.26 -14.84 -2.73
C ILE A 418 19.41 -15.99 -1.73
N GLU A 419 20.09 -15.72 -0.64
CA GLU A 419 20.44 -16.73 0.36
C GLU A 419 20.05 -16.23 1.76
N VAL A 420 19.55 -17.12 2.61
CA VAL A 420 19.41 -16.81 4.05
C VAL A 420 20.60 -17.41 4.78
N VAL A 421 21.30 -16.58 5.54
CA VAL A 421 22.43 -16.98 6.39
C VAL A 421 21.95 -17.03 7.84
N PRO A 422 21.79 -18.22 8.44
CA PRO A 422 21.41 -18.35 9.84
C PRO A 422 22.46 -17.75 10.78
N GLU A 423 22.01 -17.14 11.87
CA GLU A 423 22.89 -16.52 12.90
C GLU A 423 23.99 -15.63 12.28
N ALA A 424 23.68 -14.90 11.21
CA ALA A 424 24.61 -14.02 10.52
C ALA A 424 25.20 -12.96 11.47
N PHE A 425 24.35 -12.31 12.27
CA PHE A 425 24.76 -11.31 13.25
C PHE A 425 24.08 -11.55 14.59
N GLY A 426 24.88 -11.91 15.61
CA GLY A 426 24.33 -12.35 16.89
C GLY A 426 23.50 -13.61 16.71
N LYS A 427 22.25 -13.59 17.22
CA LYS A 427 21.29 -14.69 17.04
C LYS A 427 20.41 -14.51 15.79
N SER A 428 20.58 -13.42 15.05
CA SER A 428 19.71 -13.11 13.91
C SER A 428 20.28 -13.64 12.61
N SER A 429 19.40 -14.26 11.82
CA SER A 429 19.64 -14.60 10.42
C SER A 429 19.63 -13.33 9.56
N ALA A 430 20.24 -13.39 8.39
CA ALA A 430 20.26 -12.31 7.41
C ALA A 430 19.88 -12.83 6.02
N VAL A 431 19.22 -11.99 5.22
CA VAL A 431 19.05 -12.24 3.79
C VAL A 431 20.25 -11.63 3.07
N VAL A 432 20.88 -12.37 2.18
CA VAL A 432 22.00 -11.89 1.38
C VAL A 432 21.65 -12.02 -0.10
N VAL A 433 21.67 -10.89 -0.81
CA VAL A 433 21.39 -10.81 -2.24
C VAL A 433 22.67 -10.42 -2.97
N ARG A 434 23.17 -11.28 -3.85
CA ARG A 434 24.41 -11.06 -4.61
C ARG A 434 24.21 -11.31 -6.09
N GLY A 435 25.14 -10.85 -6.90
CA GLY A 435 25.18 -11.15 -8.33
C GLY A 435 26.61 -11.30 -8.81
N ALA A 436 26.81 -12.15 -9.81
CA ALA A 436 28.11 -12.29 -10.49
C ALA A 436 28.52 -10.99 -11.19
N ASP A 437 27.54 -10.18 -11.58
CA ASP A 437 27.71 -8.83 -12.08
C ASP A 437 26.53 -7.92 -11.66
N ARG A 438 26.56 -6.67 -12.12
CA ARG A 438 25.52 -5.68 -11.82
C ARG A 438 24.16 -6.06 -12.42
N ALA A 439 24.12 -6.75 -13.55
CA ALA A 439 22.87 -7.17 -14.18
C ALA A 439 22.20 -8.28 -13.36
N GLY A 440 22.97 -9.29 -12.96
CA GLY A 440 22.52 -10.37 -12.09
C GLY A 440 22.08 -9.89 -10.71
N LEU A 441 22.82 -8.94 -10.11
CA LEU A 441 22.41 -8.33 -8.84
C LEU A 441 21.08 -7.56 -8.99
N ASN A 442 20.94 -6.74 -10.02
CA ASN A 442 19.69 -6.00 -10.26
C ASN A 442 18.52 -6.96 -10.51
N ALA A 443 18.74 -8.06 -11.23
CA ALA A 443 17.73 -9.08 -11.50
C ALA A 443 17.30 -9.81 -10.22
N ALA A 444 18.23 -10.22 -9.36
CA ALA A 444 17.92 -10.87 -8.09
C ALA A 444 17.17 -9.96 -7.12
N VAL A 445 17.63 -8.70 -6.97
CA VAL A 445 16.91 -7.72 -6.14
C VAL A 445 15.54 -7.40 -6.75
N GLY A 446 15.43 -7.30 -8.08
CA GLY A 446 14.16 -7.09 -8.77
C GLY A 446 13.18 -8.25 -8.55
N TYR A 447 13.64 -9.49 -8.68
CA TYR A 447 12.86 -10.70 -8.37
C TYR A 447 12.41 -10.71 -6.91
N LEU A 448 13.32 -10.47 -5.96
CA LEU A 448 12.99 -10.39 -4.52
C LEU A 448 11.93 -9.33 -4.23
N SER A 449 11.94 -8.23 -4.98
CA SER A 449 11.04 -7.10 -4.76
C SER A 449 9.65 -7.32 -5.37
N ARG A 450 9.57 -7.93 -6.57
CA ARG A 450 8.36 -7.92 -7.42
C ARG A 450 7.73 -9.29 -7.62
N THR A 451 8.51 -10.36 -7.57
CA THR A 451 8.06 -11.71 -7.97
C THR A 451 8.03 -12.66 -6.78
N PHE A 452 9.02 -12.56 -5.89
CA PHE A 452 9.12 -13.41 -4.70
C PHE A 452 7.84 -13.31 -3.83
N PRO A 453 7.28 -14.44 -3.34
CA PRO A 453 7.84 -15.80 -3.30
C PRO A 453 7.50 -16.69 -4.51
N PHE A 454 6.90 -16.15 -5.56
CA PHE A 454 6.57 -16.90 -6.78
C PHE A 454 7.80 -17.13 -7.64
N LEU A 455 7.85 -18.25 -8.38
CA LEU A 455 9.05 -18.65 -9.12
C LEU A 455 9.28 -17.82 -10.40
N LYS A 456 8.22 -17.29 -11.01
CA LYS A 456 8.32 -16.60 -12.31
C LYS A 456 7.38 -15.40 -12.43
N GLU A 457 6.11 -15.60 -12.16
CA GLU A 457 5.07 -14.58 -12.26
C GLU A 457 4.37 -14.45 -10.92
N TYR A 458 4.18 -13.21 -10.47
CA TYR A 458 3.52 -12.94 -9.22
C TYR A 458 2.00 -13.17 -9.36
N GLY A 459 1.40 -13.81 -8.36
CA GLY A 459 -0.05 -13.85 -8.20
C GLY A 459 -0.57 -15.24 -7.83
N GLU A 460 -1.70 -15.28 -7.12
CA GLU A 460 -2.36 -16.53 -6.74
C GLU A 460 -2.56 -17.47 -7.95
N GLY A 461 -2.30 -18.76 -7.73
CA GLY A 461 -2.37 -19.80 -8.76
C GLY A 461 -1.05 -20.00 -9.52
N ASN A 462 -0.09 -19.08 -9.44
CA ASN A 462 1.26 -19.32 -9.95
C ASN A 462 2.09 -20.16 -8.96
N PRO A 463 2.98 -21.04 -9.45
CA PRO A 463 3.86 -21.82 -8.59
C PRO A 463 4.80 -20.94 -7.76
N GLY A 464 4.81 -21.15 -6.45
CA GLY A 464 5.67 -20.47 -5.50
C GLY A 464 6.65 -21.37 -4.76
N LEU A 465 7.51 -20.74 -3.96
CA LEU A 465 8.48 -21.45 -3.13
C LEU A 465 7.80 -22.36 -2.09
N GLU A 466 6.61 -21.99 -1.63
CA GLU A 466 5.81 -22.81 -0.72
C GLU A 466 5.31 -24.08 -1.41
N ASP A 467 4.85 -24.00 -2.65
CA ASP A 467 4.45 -25.18 -3.43
C ASP A 467 5.64 -26.11 -3.64
N LEU A 468 6.82 -25.55 -3.94
CA LEU A 468 8.04 -26.33 -4.07
C LEU A 468 8.38 -27.05 -2.76
N ALA A 469 8.33 -26.35 -1.62
CA ALA A 469 8.60 -26.94 -0.31
C ALA A 469 7.59 -28.06 0.02
N ALA A 470 6.31 -27.81 -0.22
CA ALA A 470 5.24 -28.80 -0.04
C ALA A 470 5.40 -30.01 -0.97
N ASP A 471 5.84 -29.79 -2.21
CA ASP A 471 6.06 -30.84 -3.19
C ASP A 471 7.27 -31.71 -2.87
N VAL A 472 8.38 -31.12 -2.43
CA VAL A 472 9.54 -31.86 -1.90
C VAL A 472 9.14 -32.63 -0.65
N GLY A 473 8.37 -32.04 0.26
CA GLY A 473 7.84 -32.72 1.44
C GLY A 473 7.01 -33.96 1.05
N LYS A 474 6.02 -33.79 0.16
CA LYS A 474 5.21 -34.89 -0.39
C LYS A 474 6.08 -35.96 -1.05
N PHE A 475 7.11 -35.57 -1.79
CA PHE A 475 8.03 -36.53 -2.41
C PHE A 475 8.78 -37.36 -1.35
N LEU A 476 9.31 -36.72 -0.32
CA LEU A 476 10.01 -37.40 0.78
C LEU A 476 9.08 -38.26 1.65
N GLU A 477 7.80 -37.92 1.73
CA GLU A 477 6.75 -38.75 2.35
C GLU A 477 6.31 -39.94 1.47
N GLY A 478 6.87 -40.07 0.27
CA GLY A 478 6.61 -41.19 -0.65
C GLY A 478 5.57 -40.90 -1.73
N ALA A 479 5.00 -39.70 -1.82
CA ALA A 479 4.15 -39.31 -2.95
C ALA A 479 5.01 -38.87 -4.16
N LYS A 480 4.36 -38.55 -5.29
CA LYS A 480 5.00 -38.00 -6.51
C LYS A 480 6.22 -38.81 -7.03
N GLY A 481 6.21 -40.14 -6.92
CA GLY A 481 7.34 -40.97 -7.37
C GLY A 481 8.35 -41.30 -6.26
N GLY A 482 8.19 -40.76 -5.04
CA GLY A 482 9.12 -41.02 -3.94
C GLY A 482 9.06 -42.47 -3.45
N ALA A 483 7.86 -43.04 -3.29
CA ALA A 483 7.70 -44.45 -2.96
C ALA A 483 8.23 -45.35 -4.08
N GLU A 484 7.96 -44.99 -5.33
CA GLU A 484 8.46 -45.70 -6.51
C GLU A 484 9.99 -45.71 -6.56
N ALA A 485 10.65 -44.57 -6.29
CA ALA A 485 12.11 -44.50 -6.22
C ALA A 485 12.69 -45.37 -5.10
N PHE A 486 12.06 -45.36 -3.91
CA PHE A 486 12.45 -46.23 -2.80
C PHE A 486 12.25 -47.72 -3.14
N LEU A 487 11.11 -48.08 -3.71
CA LEU A 487 10.79 -49.45 -4.13
C LEU A 487 11.76 -49.94 -5.20
N MET A 488 12.16 -49.10 -6.15
CA MET A 488 13.14 -49.47 -7.18
C MET A 488 14.48 -49.86 -6.56
N ALA A 489 14.98 -49.08 -5.61
CA ALA A 489 16.22 -49.41 -4.91
C ALA A 489 16.15 -50.77 -4.20
N ALA A 490 14.99 -51.09 -3.58
CA ALA A 490 14.77 -52.39 -2.97
C ALA A 490 14.67 -53.54 -4.00
N VAL A 491 14.05 -53.29 -5.16
CA VAL A 491 13.99 -54.24 -6.27
C VAL A 491 15.39 -54.52 -6.83
N GLU A 492 16.23 -53.49 -6.99
CA GLU A 492 17.61 -53.64 -7.46
C GLU A 492 18.46 -54.45 -6.47
N GLU A 493 18.31 -54.20 -5.16
CA GLU A 493 18.97 -54.99 -4.11
C GLU A 493 18.52 -56.45 -4.13
N ALA A 494 17.22 -56.69 -4.25
CA ALA A 494 16.66 -58.04 -4.36
C ALA A 494 17.15 -58.75 -5.62
N ALA A 495 17.15 -58.07 -6.77
CA ALA A 495 17.64 -58.59 -8.04
C ALA A 495 19.11 -59.01 -7.95
N ALA A 496 19.98 -58.18 -7.35
CA ALA A 496 21.37 -58.53 -7.12
C ALA A 496 21.54 -59.78 -6.24
N GLY A 497 20.65 -59.98 -5.27
CA GLY A 497 20.64 -61.17 -4.41
C GLY A 497 20.18 -62.47 -5.10
N LEU A 498 19.51 -62.36 -6.26
CA LEU A 498 18.99 -63.48 -7.05
C LEU A 498 20.00 -64.01 -8.09
N GLU A 499 21.00 -63.22 -8.45
CA GLU A 499 21.99 -63.60 -9.46
C GLU A 499 22.72 -64.91 -9.12
N GLY A 500 22.78 -65.83 -10.09
CA GLY A 500 23.44 -67.13 -9.95
C GLY A 500 22.66 -68.20 -9.17
N ARG A 501 21.43 -67.91 -8.73
CA ARG A 501 20.55 -68.90 -8.10
C ARG A 501 19.70 -69.63 -9.15
N ALA A 502 19.41 -70.91 -8.92
CA ALA A 502 18.41 -71.63 -9.70
C ALA A 502 17.02 -71.27 -9.18
N LEU A 503 16.19 -70.62 -10.01
CA LEU A 503 14.88 -70.09 -9.65
C LEU A 503 13.79 -70.74 -10.51
N ASP A 504 12.66 -71.12 -9.91
CA ASP A 504 11.50 -71.64 -10.63
C ASP A 504 10.60 -70.52 -11.17
N SER A 505 10.50 -69.40 -10.45
CA SER A 505 9.77 -68.18 -10.87
C SER A 505 10.13 -66.97 -10.00
N VAL A 506 9.87 -65.76 -10.50
CA VAL A 506 9.99 -64.50 -9.77
C VAL A 506 8.69 -63.71 -9.92
N ALA A 507 8.15 -63.19 -8.81
CA ALA A 507 6.91 -62.40 -8.83
C ALA A 507 7.06 -61.12 -7.99
N ALA A 508 6.50 -60.01 -8.48
CA ALA A 508 6.43 -58.74 -7.78
C ALA A 508 5.01 -58.14 -7.87
N ASP A 509 4.37 -57.98 -6.72
CA ASP A 509 3.06 -57.35 -6.61
C ASP A 509 3.23 -55.92 -6.06
N LEU A 510 2.74 -54.94 -6.79
CA LEU A 510 2.95 -53.51 -6.56
C LEU A 510 1.63 -52.83 -6.19
N ALA A 511 1.66 -52.02 -5.14
CA ALA A 511 0.59 -51.08 -4.82
C ALA A 511 1.10 -49.66 -5.09
N LEU A 512 0.57 -49.01 -6.11
CA LEU A 512 1.00 -47.70 -6.56
C LEU A 512 -0.07 -46.64 -6.27
N PRO A 513 0.31 -45.39 -5.96
CA PRO A 513 -0.64 -44.29 -5.79
C PRO A 513 -1.53 -44.06 -7.02
N GLY A 514 -1.04 -44.37 -8.22
CA GLY A 514 -1.74 -44.32 -9.51
C GLY A 514 -1.15 -45.35 -10.49
N PRO A 515 -1.76 -45.61 -11.65
CA PRO A 515 -1.20 -46.51 -12.64
C PRO A 515 0.11 -45.91 -13.19
N ASN A 516 1.17 -46.71 -13.26
CA ASN A 516 2.48 -46.24 -13.72
C ASN A 516 3.16 -47.32 -14.57
N ALA A 517 2.63 -47.53 -15.78
CA ALA A 517 3.14 -48.55 -16.70
C ALA A 517 4.65 -48.45 -17.02
N PRO A 518 5.26 -47.25 -17.15
CA PRO A 518 6.71 -47.15 -17.28
C PRO A 518 7.48 -47.72 -16.09
N PHE A 519 6.99 -47.50 -14.87
CA PHE A 519 7.61 -48.03 -13.64
C PHE A 519 7.44 -49.55 -13.51
N GLU A 520 6.25 -50.06 -13.79
CA GLU A 520 5.98 -51.51 -13.85
C GLU A 520 6.90 -52.23 -14.84
N LYS A 521 7.11 -51.60 -16.01
CA LYS A 521 8.04 -52.10 -17.01
C LYS A 521 9.49 -52.08 -16.49
N ALA A 522 9.93 -51.01 -15.85
CA ALA A 522 11.28 -50.92 -15.30
C ALA A 522 11.56 -52.03 -14.26
N ILE A 523 10.60 -52.30 -13.36
CA ILE A 523 10.69 -53.40 -12.39
C ILE A 523 10.78 -54.76 -13.10
N ARG A 524 9.93 -54.97 -14.13
CA ARG A 524 9.95 -56.20 -14.92
C ARG A 524 11.29 -56.41 -15.59
N ASP A 525 11.81 -55.41 -16.29
CA ASP A 525 13.07 -55.48 -17.03
C ASP A 525 14.26 -55.80 -16.08
N THR A 526 14.29 -55.16 -14.89
CA THR A 526 15.30 -55.42 -13.85
C THR A 526 15.22 -56.85 -13.30
N LEU A 527 14.02 -57.35 -12.99
CA LEU A 527 13.84 -58.72 -12.48
C LEU A 527 14.11 -59.78 -13.55
N GLU A 528 13.72 -59.55 -14.81
CA GLU A 528 14.00 -60.47 -15.94
C GLU A 528 15.50 -60.62 -16.18
N SER A 529 16.26 -59.54 -16.03
CA SER A 529 17.74 -59.58 -16.15
C SER A 529 18.38 -60.45 -15.06
N ALA A 530 17.85 -60.43 -13.84
CA ALA A 530 18.36 -61.20 -12.71
C ALA A 530 17.82 -62.65 -12.63
N ALA A 531 16.68 -62.93 -13.26
CA ALA A 531 15.96 -64.21 -13.13
C ALA A 531 16.59 -65.39 -13.88
N GLY A 532 17.63 -65.18 -14.70
CA GLY A 532 18.38 -66.26 -15.36
C GLY A 532 17.54 -67.16 -16.29
N GLY A 533 16.42 -66.66 -16.81
CA GLY A 533 15.48 -67.40 -17.67
C GLY A 533 14.25 -67.95 -16.94
N ALA A 534 14.12 -67.77 -15.63
CA ALA A 534 12.89 -68.06 -14.90
C ALA A 534 11.76 -67.08 -15.27
N PRO A 535 10.48 -67.52 -15.30
CA PRO A 535 9.35 -66.65 -15.63
C PRO A 535 9.16 -65.55 -14.57
N VAL A 536 8.98 -64.30 -15.03
CA VAL A 536 8.77 -63.10 -14.20
C VAL A 536 7.34 -62.57 -14.33
N ARG A 537 6.66 -62.37 -13.20
CA ARG A 537 5.34 -61.72 -13.12
C ARG A 537 5.44 -60.41 -12.34
N VAL A 538 4.89 -59.33 -12.90
CA VAL A 538 4.75 -58.03 -12.22
C VAL A 538 3.31 -57.57 -12.37
N GLU A 539 2.64 -57.27 -11.26
CA GLU A 539 1.27 -56.73 -11.22
C GLU A 539 1.24 -55.44 -10.40
N ALA A 540 0.49 -54.43 -10.85
CA ALA A 540 0.32 -53.19 -10.10
C ALA A 540 -1.16 -52.78 -9.96
N VAL A 541 -1.50 -52.21 -8.81
CA VAL A 541 -2.84 -51.69 -8.50
C VAL A 541 -2.74 -50.20 -8.16
N SER A 542 -3.63 -49.38 -8.75
CA SER A 542 -3.73 -47.93 -8.54
C SER A 542 -4.65 -47.56 -7.37
N LEU A 543 -4.20 -46.66 -6.50
CA LEU A 543 -4.93 -46.27 -5.29
C LEU A 543 -5.78 -44.98 -5.43
N LYS A 544 -5.67 -44.18 -6.51
CA LYS A 544 -6.25 -42.82 -6.57
C LYS A 544 -6.99 -42.39 -7.85
N ASP A 545 -7.25 -43.26 -8.82
CA ASP A 545 -7.83 -42.81 -10.09
C ASP A 545 -9.23 -42.16 -9.97
N GLY A 546 -9.33 -40.92 -10.45
CA GLY A 546 -10.56 -40.20 -10.79
C GLY A 546 -10.43 -39.49 -12.15
N ARG A 547 -11.54 -39.29 -12.88
CA ARG A 547 -11.55 -38.90 -14.31
C ARG A 547 -11.83 -37.41 -14.52
N THR A 548 -10.92 -36.67 -15.15
CA THR A 548 -11.08 -35.24 -15.51
C THR A 548 -12.05 -35.05 -16.68
N VAL A 549 -12.86 -33.99 -16.65
CA VAL A 549 -13.97 -33.81 -17.59
C VAL A 549 -13.79 -32.67 -18.62
N PHE A 550 -13.28 -31.45 -18.33
CA PHE A 550 -12.82 -30.42 -19.33
C PHE A 550 -12.26 -29.06 -18.75
N GLU A 551 -11.78 -28.10 -19.59
CA GLU A 551 -11.30 -26.70 -19.29
C GLU A 551 -11.43 -25.60 -20.43
N LYS A 552 -11.52 -24.24 -20.15
CA LYS A 552 -11.28 -23.07 -21.12
C LYS A 552 -11.37 -21.53 -20.66
N GLU A 553 -11.00 -20.55 -21.55
CA GLU A 553 -10.87 -19.03 -21.37
C GLU A 553 -11.53 -18.06 -22.47
N LYS A 554 -11.73 -16.71 -22.25
CA LYS A 554 -12.65 -15.72 -22.98
C LYS A 554 -12.32 -14.16 -23.02
N ALA A 555 -13.00 -13.35 -23.91
CA ALA A 555 -13.02 -11.85 -24.07
C ALA A 555 -14.37 -11.09 -23.69
N PHE A 556 -14.39 -9.74 -23.53
CA PHE A 556 -15.41 -8.92 -22.77
C PHE A 556 -16.17 -7.78 -23.55
N ALA A 557 -17.41 -7.45 -23.14
CA ALA A 557 -18.42 -6.60 -23.83
C ALA A 557 -19.23 -5.62 -22.89
N TRP A 558 -20.20 -4.83 -23.43
CA TRP A 558 -21.03 -3.83 -22.69
C TRP A 558 -21.97 -4.50 -21.70
N GLU A 559 -22.11 -4.01 -20.47
CA GLU A 559 -22.82 -4.70 -19.40
C GLU A 559 -24.28 -5.08 -19.71
N VAL A 560 -25.04 -4.23 -20.42
CA VAL A 560 -26.43 -4.54 -20.80
C VAL A 560 -26.48 -5.48 -22.00
N ASP A 561 -25.58 -5.34 -22.98
CA ASP A 561 -25.46 -6.30 -24.09
C ASP A 561 -24.93 -7.66 -23.59
N GLU A 562 -24.00 -7.67 -22.64
CA GLU A 562 -23.52 -8.85 -21.93
C GLU A 562 -24.66 -9.49 -21.15
N ALA A 563 -25.44 -8.70 -20.40
CA ALA A 563 -26.60 -9.20 -19.67
C ALA A 563 -27.64 -9.81 -20.61
N LYS A 564 -27.95 -9.14 -21.73
CA LYS A 564 -28.89 -9.62 -22.75
C LYS A 564 -28.36 -10.85 -23.48
N ALA A 565 -27.10 -10.84 -23.90
CA ALA A 565 -26.46 -11.98 -24.56
C ALA A 565 -26.31 -13.19 -23.61
N LEU A 566 -25.98 -12.96 -22.33
CA LEU A 566 -25.98 -13.98 -21.28
C LEU A 566 -27.38 -14.54 -21.08
N LEU A 567 -28.39 -13.67 -21.06
CA LEU A 567 -29.78 -14.10 -20.90
C LEU A 567 -30.21 -14.95 -22.09
N GLU A 568 -29.98 -14.49 -23.33
CA GLU A 568 -30.32 -15.21 -24.57
C GLU A 568 -29.61 -16.57 -24.66
N ALA A 569 -28.32 -16.64 -24.34
CA ALA A 569 -27.56 -17.88 -24.35
C ALA A 569 -28.06 -18.89 -23.30
N ASN A 570 -28.34 -18.44 -22.08
CA ASN A 570 -28.80 -19.31 -21.00
C ASN A 570 -30.27 -19.70 -21.15
N LEU A 571 -31.09 -18.88 -21.82
CA LEU A 571 -32.51 -19.17 -22.02
C LEU A 571 -32.73 -20.47 -22.79
N ARG A 572 -31.96 -20.72 -23.86
CA ARG A 572 -32.05 -21.96 -24.65
C ARG A 572 -31.86 -23.21 -23.79
N ALA A 573 -30.87 -23.20 -22.89
CA ALA A 573 -30.61 -24.32 -21.99
C ALA A 573 -31.74 -24.53 -20.98
N VAL A 574 -32.36 -23.45 -20.50
CA VAL A 574 -33.51 -23.50 -19.61
C VAL A 574 -34.77 -24.01 -20.35
N VAL A 575 -35.00 -23.64 -21.62
CA VAL A 575 -36.07 -24.17 -22.48
C VAL A 575 -35.95 -25.68 -22.69
N ASP A 576 -34.74 -26.15 -23.00
CA ASP A 576 -34.48 -27.55 -23.32
C ASP A 576 -34.57 -28.44 -22.06
N ALA A 577 -34.15 -27.92 -20.90
CA ALA A 577 -34.18 -28.66 -19.62
C ALA A 577 -35.55 -28.65 -18.93
N ALA A 578 -36.28 -27.52 -18.97
CA ALA A 578 -37.54 -27.37 -18.26
C ALA A 578 -38.78 -27.74 -19.10
N GLY A 579 -38.60 -27.91 -20.43
CA GLY A 579 -39.71 -27.94 -21.39
C GLY A 579 -40.44 -26.59 -21.46
N LYS A 580 -41.26 -26.37 -22.48
CA LYS A 580 -42.02 -25.10 -22.72
C LYS A 580 -43.11 -24.79 -21.67
N GLY A 581 -42.99 -25.31 -20.45
CA GLY A 581 -43.91 -25.08 -19.32
C GLY A 581 -43.23 -24.85 -17.97
N GLY A 582 -41.89 -24.78 -17.91
CA GLY A 582 -41.17 -24.46 -16.68
C GLY A 582 -41.31 -22.98 -16.27
N ALA A 583 -41.33 -22.70 -14.97
CA ALA A 583 -41.29 -21.33 -14.45
C ALA A 583 -39.85 -20.78 -14.52
N VAL A 584 -39.64 -19.72 -15.29
CA VAL A 584 -38.34 -19.03 -15.42
C VAL A 584 -38.32 -17.80 -14.52
N GLU A 585 -37.24 -17.60 -13.77
CA GLU A 585 -37.02 -16.40 -12.96
C GLU A 585 -35.70 -15.72 -13.35
N VAL A 586 -35.76 -14.41 -13.58
CA VAL A 586 -34.65 -13.58 -14.06
C VAL A 586 -34.50 -12.40 -13.12
N SER A 587 -33.36 -12.32 -12.41
CA SER A 587 -33.00 -11.20 -11.55
C SER A 587 -31.79 -10.47 -12.11
N ILE A 588 -31.93 -9.19 -12.42
CA ILE A 588 -30.91 -8.34 -13.05
C ILE A 588 -30.70 -7.08 -12.18
N GLY A 589 -29.44 -6.77 -11.85
CA GLY A 589 -29.06 -5.53 -11.17
C GLY A 589 -28.43 -4.56 -12.17
N ILE A 590 -29.00 -3.36 -12.35
CA ILE A 590 -28.45 -2.34 -13.25
C ILE A 590 -28.34 -1.00 -12.51
N SER A 591 -27.16 -0.37 -12.57
CA SER A 591 -26.88 0.93 -11.95
C SER A 591 -27.40 2.11 -12.77
N GLU A 592 -28.64 2.01 -13.25
CA GLU A 592 -29.31 3.01 -14.08
C GLU A 592 -30.57 3.53 -13.40
N SER A 593 -31.13 4.65 -13.88
CA SER A 593 -32.35 5.24 -13.30
C SER A 593 -33.56 4.28 -13.31
N PRO A 594 -34.56 4.48 -12.43
CA PRO A 594 -35.76 3.64 -12.39
C PRO A 594 -36.46 3.49 -13.74
N SER A 595 -36.54 4.57 -14.54
CA SER A 595 -37.17 4.52 -15.87
C SER A 595 -36.39 3.66 -16.88
N VAL A 596 -35.04 3.66 -16.81
CA VAL A 596 -34.20 2.79 -17.65
C VAL A 596 -34.33 1.34 -17.21
N ARG A 597 -34.38 1.07 -15.89
CA ARG A 597 -34.59 -0.28 -15.38
C ARG A 597 -35.95 -0.84 -15.76
N GLU A 598 -37.02 -0.03 -15.70
CA GLU A 598 -38.34 -0.43 -16.17
C GLU A 598 -38.38 -0.69 -17.67
N LYS A 599 -37.65 0.11 -18.47
CA LYS A 599 -37.47 -0.18 -19.88
C LYS A 599 -36.77 -1.52 -20.11
N VAL A 600 -35.67 -1.79 -19.40
CA VAL A 600 -34.93 -3.06 -19.50
C VAL A 600 -35.79 -4.23 -19.02
N ARG A 601 -36.58 -4.06 -17.95
CA ARG A 601 -37.57 -5.05 -17.48
C ARG A 601 -38.53 -5.42 -18.60
N GLY A 602 -39.15 -4.42 -19.24
CA GLY A 602 -40.07 -4.65 -20.35
C GLY A 602 -39.40 -5.30 -21.56
N GLU A 603 -38.17 -4.91 -21.91
CA GLU A 603 -37.39 -5.55 -22.98
C GLU A 603 -37.10 -7.02 -22.68
N VAL A 604 -36.74 -7.35 -21.44
CA VAL A 604 -36.48 -8.72 -20.98
C VAL A 604 -37.78 -9.54 -20.94
N GLU A 605 -38.88 -8.99 -20.43
CA GLU A 605 -40.19 -9.65 -20.41
C GLU A 605 -40.71 -9.97 -21.82
N ALA A 606 -40.59 -9.01 -22.75
CA ALA A 606 -40.94 -9.21 -24.15
C ALA A 606 -40.09 -10.33 -24.77
N PHE A 607 -38.77 -10.29 -24.56
CA PHE A 607 -37.84 -11.31 -25.02
C PHE A 607 -38.18 -12.72 -24.48
N LEU A 608 -38.52 -12.84 -23.19
CA LEU A 608 -38.93 -14.11 -22.58
C LEU A 608 -40.28 -14.60 -23.12
N THR A 609 -41.22 -13.69 -23.36
CA THR A 609 -42.53 -14.01 -23.93
C THR A 609 -42.41 -14.53 -25.37
N GLU A 610 -41.64 -13.83 -26.21
CA GLU A 610 -41.32 -14.27 -27.58
C GLU A 610 -40.59 -15.61 -27.60
N SER A 611 -39.78 -15.89 -26.58
CA SER A 611 -39.06 -17.15 -26.39
C SER A 611 -39.91 -18.29 -25.83
N GLY A 612 -41.20 -18.07 -25.55
CA GLY A 612 -42.15 -19.09 -25.11
C GLY A 612 -42.34 -19.22 -23.59
N PHE A 613 -41.92 -18.23 -22.81
CA PHE A 613 -42.14 -18.15 -21.36
C PHE A 613 -42.96 -16.92 -20.95
N PRO A 614 -44.25 -16.86 -21.32
CA PRO A 614 -45.11 -15.73 -20.95
C PRO A 614 -45.36 -15.61 -19.43
N GLY A 615 -45.02 -16.65 -18.65
CA GLY A 615 -45.13 -16.66 -17.19
C GLY A 615 -43.82 -16.44 -16.44
N ALA A 616 -42.76 -15.98 -17.12
CA ALA A 616 -41.47 -15.74 -16.47
C ALA A 616 -41.55 -14.57 -15.49
N LYS A 617 -40.89 -14.72 -14.33
CA LYS A 617 -40.73 -13.64 -13.35
C LYS A 617 -39.47 -12.87 -13.67
N VAL A 618 -39.61 -11.57 -13.95
CA VAL A 618 -38.47 -10.69 -14.21
C VAL A 618 -38.38 -9.67 -13.09
N GLU A 619 -37.20 -9.53 -12.52
CA GLU A 619 -36.86 -8.53 -11.52
C GLU A 619 -35.65 -7.73 -12.00
N VAL A 620 -35.83 -6.41 -12.11
CA VAL A 620 -34.74 -5.49 -12.43
C VAL A 620 -34.62 -4.47 -11.30
N LEU A 621 -33.58 -4.63 -10.48
CA LEU A 621 -33.30 -3.78 -9.31
C LEU A 621 -32.09 -2.87 -9.56
N SER A 622 -31.97 -1.84 -8.73
CA SER A 622 -30.75 -1.03 -8.69
C SER A 622 -29.55 -1.89 -8.26
N ALA A 623 -28.48 -1.84 -9.05
CA ALA A 623 -27.20 -2.42 -8.64
C ALA A 623 -26.45 -1.51 -7.63
N TYR A 624 -26.77 -0.22 -7.58
CA TYR A 624 -26.30 0.70 -6.54
C TYR A 624 -27.08 0.43 -5.24
N LYS A 625 -26.38 0.16 -4.12
CA LYS A 625 -26.95 -0.22 -2.79
C LYS A 625 -28.02 -1.34 -2.87
N PRO A 626 -27.66 -2.53 -3.35
CA PRO A 626 -28.62 -3.58 -3.66
C PRO A 626 -29.52 -3.97 -2.46
N GLY A 627 -29.01 -4.01 -1.22
CA GLY A 627 -29.83 -4.32 -0.04
C GLY A 627 -30.87 -3.25 0.27
N PHE A 628 -30.50 -1.98 0.12
CA PHE A 628 -31.42 -0.85 0.29
C PHE A 628 -32.56 -0.89 -0.74
N PHE A 629 -32.22 -1.06 -2.02
CA PHE A 629 -33.24 -1.07 -3.08
C PHE A 629 -34.04 -2.37 -3.11
N TRP A 630 -33.51 -3.48 -2.61
CA TRP A 630 -34.32 -4.66 -2.33
C TRP A 630 -35.44 -4.35 -1.32
N LEU A 631 -35.11 -3.67 -0.20
CA LEU A 631 -36.13 -3.28 0.78
C LEU A 631 -37.15 -2.28 0.21
N VAL A 632 -36.70 -1.30 -0.57
CA VAL A 632 -37.56 -0.21 -1.06
C VAL A 632 -38.37 -0.60 -2.30
N GLU A 633 -37.80 -1.36 -3.24
CA GLU A 633 -38.43 -1.66 -4.54
C GLU A 633 -39.17 -3.00 -4.56
N ARG A 634 -38.88 -3.92 -3.62
CA ARG A 634 -39.53 -5.24 -3.53
C ARG A 634 -40.30 -5.42 -2.22
N VAL A 635 -39.63 -5.29 -1.08
CA VAL A 635 -40.24 -5.60 0.22
C VAL A 635 -41.33 -4.57 0.57
N LEU A 636 -41.03 -3.28 0.46
CA LEU A 636 -41.97 -2.22 0.79
C LEU A 636 -43.29 -2.32 -0.02
N PRO A 637 -43.28 -2.45 -1.36
CA PRO A 637 -44.50 -2.71 -2.12
C PRO A 637 -45.25 -3.98 -1.68
N ALA A 638 -44.54 -5.04 -1.31
CA ALA A 638 -45.15 -6.28 -0.82
C ALA A 638 -45.81 -6.13 0.57
N LEU A 639 -45.42 -5.12 1.35
CA LEU A 639 -45.98 -4.81 2.67
C LEU A 639 -47.07 -3.74 2.62
N ALA A 640 -47.17 -2.99 1.52
CA ALA A 640 -48.15 -1.93 1.37
C ALA A 640 -49.58 -2.45 1.61
N GLY A 641 -50.30 -1.80 2.53
CA GLY A 641 -51.67 -2.16 2.91
C GLY A 641 -51.81 -3.38 3.84
N LYS A 642 -50.72 -4.01 4.28
CA LYS A 642 -50.75 -5.09 5.29
C LYS A 642 -50.64 -4.53 6.72
N PRO A 643 -51.27 -5.16 7.73
CA PRO A 643 -51.19 -4.73 9.12
C PRO A 643 -49.85 -5.13 9.75
N VAL A 644 -48.82 -4.35 9.48
CA VAL A 644 -47.48 -4.51 10.09
C VAL A 644 -47.42 -3.69 11.38
N GLU A 645 -46.86 -4.27 12.44
CA GLU A 645 -46.61 -3.58 13.73
C GLU A 645 -45.13 -3.48 14.08
N ARG A 646 -44.29 -4.36 13.51
CA ARG A 646 -42.84 -4.35 13.70
C ARG A 646 -42.14 -4.93 12.46
N LEU A 647 -40.98 -4.38 12.13
CA LEU A 647 -40.04 -4.93 11.17
C LEU A 647 -38.74 -5.30 11.88
N ALA A 648 -38.28 -6.53 11.69
CA ALA A 648 -36.94 -6.96 12.06
C ALA A 648 -36.13 -7.19 10.78
N ILE A 649 -35.06 -6.42 10.60
CA ILE A 649 -34.14 -6.54 9.47
C ILE A 649 -32.84 -7.09 10.00
N ARG A 650 -32.39 -8.23 9.47
CA ARG A 650 -31.11 -8.83 9.87
C ARG A 650 -30.11 -8.72 8.74
N CYS A 651 -28.89 -8.34 9.08
CA CYS A 651 -27.77 -8.25 8.16
C CYS A 651 -26.73 -9.29 8.56
N ALA A 652 -26.24 -10.09 7.62
CA ALA A 652 -25.12 -10.98 7.87
C ALA A 652 -23.90 -10.15 8.30
N GLU A 653 -23.15 -10.68 9.25
CA GLU A 653 -21.84 -10.15 9.60
C GLU A 653 -20.84 -10.44 8.47
N GLU A 654 -20.03 -9.45 8.09
CA GLU A 654 -18.92 -9.68 7.16
C GLU A 654 -17.76 -10.35 7.93
N PRO A 655 -17.36 -11.58 7.55
CA PRO A 655 -16.35 -12.30 8.30
C PRO A 655 -14.96 -11.71 8.08
N HIS A 656 -14.15 -11.70 9.14
CA HIS A 656 -12.73 -11.39 9.05
C HIS A 656 -11.92 -12.67 8.83
N ASP A 657 -11.12 -12.69 7.76
CA ASP A 657 -10.07 -13.67 7.57
C ASP A 657 -8.72 -13.07 7.98
N PHE A 658 -8.28 -13.38 9.21
CA PHE A 658 -6.95 -13.03 9.71
C PHE A 658 -5.89 -14.09 9.41
N THR A 659 -6.25 -15.19 8.72
CA THR A 659 -5.26 -16.21 8.32
C THR A 659 -4.36 -15.71 7.20
N ARG A 660 -4.80 -14.67 6.48
CA ARG A 660 -4.05 -13.99 5.43
C ARG A 660 -3.90 -12.52 5.77
N ALA A 661 -2.66 -12.04 5.83
CA ALA A 661 -2.40 -10.63 6.04
C ALA A 661 -2.90 -9.82 4.82
N ARG A 662 -3.75 -8.83 5.08
CA ARG A 662 -4.27 -7.87 4.09
C ARG A 662 -4.09 -6.46 4.63
N ARG A 663 -3.91 -5.49 3.72
CA ARG A 663 -3.80 -4.08 4.11
C ARG A 663 -5.14 -3.45 4.53
N ALA A 664 -6.25 -3.98 4.01
CA ALA A 664 -7.59 -3.48 4.29
C ALA A 664 -8.53 -4.65 4.61
N HIS A 665 -9.34 -4.48 5.66
CA HIS A 665 -10.39 -5.40 6.06
C HIS A 665 -11.74 -4.69 5.98
N ALA A 666 -12.79 -5.43 5.62
CA ALA A 666 -14.15 -4.90 5.65
C ALA A 666 -14.68 -4.90 7.09
N GLU A 667 -15.44 -3.87 7.47
CA GLU A 667 -16.05 -3.83 8.80
C GLU A 667 -17.15 -4.89 8.94
N PRO A 668 -17.33 -5.52 10.13
CA PRO A 668 -18.36 -6.54 10.35
C PRO A 668 -19.77 -6.08 9.98
N ALA A 669 -20.05 -4.80 10.28
CA ALA A 669 -21.34 -4.16 10.03
C ALA A 669 -21.48 -3.58 8.60
N ARG A 670 -20.59 -3.94 7.65
CA ARG A 670 -20.58 -3.39 6.29
C ARG A 670 -21.93 -3.50 5.59
N TRP A 671 -22.64 -4.62 5.76
CA TRP A 671 -23.97 -4.85 5.16
C TRP A 671 -25.04 -3.93 5.75
N LEU A 672 -24.99 -3.69 7.06
CA LEU A 672 -25.89 -2.77 7.76
C LEU A 672 -25.71 -1.33 7.27
N GLN A 673 -24.47 -0.89 7.05
CA GLN A 673 -24.18 0.48 6.58
C GLN A 673 -24.78 0.78 5.21
N GLU A 674 -24.88 -0.22 4.33
CA GLU A 674 -25.49 -0.06 3.01
C GLU A 674 -26.97 0.35 3.10
N LEU A 675 -27.67 -0.13 4.13
CA LEU A 675 -29.10 0.08 4.32
C LEU A 675 -29.46 1.50 4.76
N TYR A 676 -28.53 2.35 5.16
CA TYR A 676 -28.87 3.71 5.56
C TYR A 676 -29.39 4.54 4.37
N PRO A 677 -30.53 5.29 4.48
CA PRO A 677 -31.45 5.43 5.61
C PRO A 677 -32.82 4.73 5.37
N VAL A 678 -32.82 3.40 5.21
CA VAL A 678 -34.02 2.65 4.81
C VAL A 678 -35.10 2.61 5.89
N ASP A 679 -34.72 2.67 7.15
CA ASP A 679 -35.62 2.71 8.30
C ASP A 679 -36.55 3.92 8.29
N GLU A 680 -36.03 5.11 8.01
CA GLU A 680 -36.84 6.32 7.88
C GLU A 680 -37.85 6.21 6.72
N ILE A 681 -37.43 5.58 5.61
CA ILE A 681 -38.28 5.37 4.45
C ILE A 681 -39.38 4.36 4.77
N LEU A 682 -39.02 3.19 5.31
CA LEU A 682 -39.99 2.16 5.68
C LEU A 682 -40.96 2.64 6.76
N SER A 683 -40.47 3.38 7.77
CA SER A 683 -41.29 3.99 8.82
C SER A 683 -42.36 4.92 8.23
N ARG A 684 -41.95 5.83 7.34
CA ARG A 684 -42.85 6.79 6.72
C ARG A 684 -43.89 6.10 5.83
N GLU A 685 -43.45 5.23 4.94
CA GLU A 685 -44.31 4.63 3.92
C GLU A 685 -45.26 3.56 4.50
N LEU A 686 -44.88 2.89 5.60
CA LEU A 686 -45.73 1.90 6.28
C LEU A 686 -46.51 2.48 7.47
N GLY A 687 -46.29 3.75 7.83
CA GLY A 687 -46.91 4.37 9.00
C GLY A 687 -46.48 3.76 10.34
N LEU A 688 -45.27 3.22 10.40
CA LEU A 688 -44.69 2.59 11.58
C LEU A 688 -43.86 3.59 12.39
N PRO A 689 -43.92 3.58 13.73
CA PRO A 689 -42.93 4.27 14.55
C PRO A 689 -41.50 3.77 14.26
N LEU A 690 -40.50 4.66 14.25
CA LEU A 690 -39.12 4.31 13.89
C LEU A 690 -38.51 3.24 14.82
N ASP A 691 -38.85 3.26 16.12
CA ASP A 691 -38.44 2.26 17.10
C ASP A 691 -39.03 0.86 16.86
N ARG A 692 -39.96 0.73 15.91
CA ARG A 692 -40.52 -0.54 15.43
C ARG A 692 -39.82 -1.10 14.19
N VAL A 693 -38.80 -0.42 13.67
CA VAL A 693 -37.89 -0.96 12.65
C VAL A 693 -36.56 -1.27 13.32
N THR A 694 -36.28 -2.55 13.56
CA THR A 694 -35.10 -3.00 14.31
C THR A 694 -34.08 -3.68 13.41
N PHE A 695 -32.81 -3.37 13.60
CA PHE A 695 -31.69 -4.01 12.90
C PHE A 695 -30.94 -4.97 13.83
N GLU A 696 -30.61 -6.15 13.32
CA GLU A 696 -29.84 -7.17 14.03
C GLU A 696 -28.68 -7.65 13.13
N LEU A 697 -27.52 -7.93 13.73
CA LEU A 697 -26.46 -8.66 13.03
C LEU A 697 -26.71 -10.16 13.19
N ALA A 698 -26.53 -10.90 12.10
CA ALA A 698 -26.71 -12.34 12.04
C ALA A 698 -25.40 -13.04 11.64
N GLU A 699 -25.23 -14.28 12.11
CA GLU A 699 -24.10 -15.12 11.74
C GLU A 699 -24.03 -15.34 10.21
N PRO A 700 -22.82 -15.43 9.63
CA PRO A 700 -22.63 -15.67 8.21
C PRO A 700 -23.13 -17.07 7.80
N GLY A 701 -23.53 -17.23 6.53
CA GLY A 701 -23.93 -18.52 5.94
C GLY A 701 -25.38 -18.59 5.46
N GLY A 702 -26.21 -17.60 5.80
CA GLY A 702 -27.55 -17.39 5.23
C GLY A 702 -27.60 -16.27 4.20
N ASP A 703 -28.80 -15.75 3.94
CA ASP A 703 -28.94 -14.54 3.13
C ASP A 703 -28.27 -13.35 3.80
N VAL A 704 -27.59 -12.53 2.99
CA VAL A 704 -26.91 -11.31 3.48
C VAL A 704 -27.89 -10.37 4.17
N TYR A 705 -29.11 -10.28 3.65
CA TYR A 705 -30.20 -9.51 4.22
C TYR A 705 -31.41 -10.39 4.41
N THR A 706 -32.05 -10.29 5.57
CA THR A 706 -33.38 -10.88 5.81
C THR A 706 -34.29 -9.85 6.44
N VAL A 707 -35.58 -9.96 6.14
CA VAL A 707 -36.61 -9.11 6.72
C VAL A 707 -37.76 -9.96 7.22
N GLU A 708 -38.27 -9.61 8.40
CA GLU A 708 -39.44 -10.23 9.01
C GLU A 708 -40.40 -9.14 9.46
N ALA A 709 -41.58 -9.09 8.83
CA ALA A 709 -42.66 -8.18 9.18
C ALA A 709 -43.65 -8.89 10.10
N ILE A 710 -43.88 -8.34 11.29
CA ILE A 710 -44.68 -8.94 12.35
C ILE A 710 -45.95 -8.12 12.57
N GLY A 711 -47.10 -8.78 12.64
CA GLY A 711 -48.40 -8.15 12.90
C GLY A 711 -48.87 -8.26 14.36
N ALA A 712 -50.10 -7.81 14.62
CA ALA A 712 -50.74 -7.63 15.95
C ALA A 712 -50.76 -8.82 16.94
N LYS A 713 -50.41 -10.01 16.48
CA LYS A 713 -50.40 -11.24 17.31
C LYS A 713 -49.02 -11.87 17.42
N GLY A 714 -47.96 -11.16 17.04
CA GLY A 714 -46.61 -11.72 16.95
C GLY A 714 -46.43 -12.69 15.78
N THR A 715 -47.37 -12.73 14.83
CA THR A 715 -47.32 -13.59 13.65
C THR A 715 -46.59 -12.91 12.51
N ALA A 716 -45.70 -13.63 11.83
CA ALA A 716 -45.04 -13.15 10.61
C ALA A 716 -46.07 -12.94 9.49
N VAL A 717 -46.18 -11.70 9.01
CA VAL A 717 -47.05 -11.25 7.91
C VAL A 717 -46.32 -11.33 6.58
N HIS A 718 -44.98 -11.23 6.61
CA HIS A 718 -44.11 -11.39 5.47
C HIS A 718 -42.70 -11.71 5.99
N ALA A 719 -41.99 -12.58 5.28
CA ALA A 719 -40.57 -12.82 5.45
C ALA A 719 -39.95 -12.95 4.07
N ASP A 720 -38.77 -12.36 3.89
CA ASP A 720 -38.02 -12.42 2.63
C ASP A 720 -36.52 -12.34 2.92
N GLY A 721 -35.72 -12.84 1.98
CA GLY A 721 -34.26 -12.90 2.05
C GLY A 721 -33.63 -12.43 0.76
N PHE A 722 -32.46 -11.80 0.84
CA PHE A 722 -31.75 -11.28 -0.32
C PHE A 722 -30.25 -11.25 -0.12
N SER A 723 -29.53 -11.65 -1.16
CA SER A 723 -28.07 -11.71 -1.16
C SER A 723 -27.46 -10.97 -2.35
N PRO A 724 -26.64 -9.96 -2.06
CA PRO A 724 -25.60 -9.39 -2.89
C PRO A 724 -24.96 -10.28 -3.93
N ARG A 725 -25.10 -10.07 -5.24
CA ARG A 725 -24.04 -10.61 -6.12
C ARG A 725 -22.73 -9.86 -5.90
N THR A 726 -21.66 -10.59 -5.61
CA THR A 726 -20.30 -10.11 -5.31
C THR A 726 -19.45 -10.10 -6.57
N ARG A 727 -18.49 -9.16 -6.63
CA ARG A 727 -17.24 -9.35 -7.36
C ARG A 727 -16.10 -8.71 -6.58
N GLU A 728 -14.96 -9.38 -6.52
CA GLU A 728 -13.73 -8.87 -5.91
C GLU A 728 -12.86 -8.14 -6.95
N ILE A 729 -12.21 -7.03 -6.54
CA ILE A 729 -11.29 -6.23 -7.37
C ILE A 729 -10.06 -5.88 -6.52
N ALA A 730 -8.87 -6.02 -7.11
CA ALA A 730 -7.61 -5.66 -6.48
C ALA A 730 -7.27 -4.16 -6.64
N LEU A 731 -6.77 -3.50 -5.59
CA LEU A 731 -6.25 -2.12 -5.68
C LEU A 731 -4.81 -2.03 -6.20
N SER A 732 -4.05 -3.11 -6.15
CA SER A 732 -2.69 -3.16 -6.71
C SER A 732 -2.64 -4.09 -7.91
N SER A 733 -2.04 -3.65 -9.01
CA SER A 733 -1.78 -4.51 -10.16
C SER A 733 -0.58 -5.42 -9.97
N VAL A 734 0.29 -5.13 -8.98
CA VAL A 734 1.54 -5.87 -8.74
C VAL A 734 1.36 -6.88 -7.61
N LEU A 735 0.61 -6.53 -6.56
CA LEU A 735 0.30 -7.44 -5.44
C LEU A 735 -1.21 -7.43 -5.15
N PRO A 736 -2.04 -7.97 -6.05
CA PRO A 736 -3.48 -7.80 -6.02
C PRO A 736 -4.16 -8.32 -4.76
N GLU A 737 -3.63 -9.37 -4.14
CA GLU A 737 -4.12 -9.98 -2.90
C GLU A 737 -3.86 -9.14 -1.64
N TRP A 738 -2.82 -8.30 -1.67
CA TRP A 738 -2.40 -7.53 -0.50
C TRP A 738 -3.29 -6.31 -0.25
N ALA A 739 -3.78 -5.71 -1.34
CA ALA A 739 -4.65 -4.56 -1.32
C ALA A 739 -6.02 -4.93 -1.88
N ARG A 740 -6.64 -6.00 -1.36
CA ARG A 740 -8.04 -6.37 -1.65
C ARG A 740 -8.99 -5.65 -0.70
N PRO A 741 -9.53 -4.47 -1.04
CA PRO A 741 -10.76 -4.03 -0.44
C PRO A 741 -11.88 -4.87 -1.06
N GLY A 742 -12.89 -5.22 -0.27
CA GLY A 742 -14.19 -5.61 -0.82
C GLY A 742 -14.88 -4.41 -1.47
N ARG A 743 -14.34 -3.84 -2.56
CA ARG A 743 -15.09 -2.86 -3.38
C ARG A 743 -15.91 -3.63 -4.41
N ARG A 744 -17.20 -3.82 -4.10
CA ARG A 744 -18.18 -4.32 -5.08
C ARG A 744 -18.51 -3.20 -6.05
N ARG A 745 -18.07 -3.35 -7.30
CA ARG A 745 -18.54 -2.55 -8.43
C ARG A 745 -19.78 -3.24 -8.99
N ALA A 746 -20.94 -2.64 -8.78
CA ALA A 746 -22.14 -3.01 -9.50
C ALA A 746 -22.25 -2.04 -10.69
N GLY A 747 -21.79 -2.52 -11.84
CA GLY A 747 -21.98 -1.90 -13.14
C GLY A 747 -21.16 -0.68 -13.53
N SER A 748 -20.96 -0.58 -14.83
CA SER A 748 -20.15 0.42 -15.53
C SER A 748 -20.88 1.76 -15.64
N GLY A 749 -20.30 2.80 -15.03
CA GLY A 749 -20.77 4.18 -15.19
C GLY A 749 -19.79 5.13 -14.52
N SER A 750 -19.37 6.17 -15.24
CA SER A 750 -18.37 7.16 -14.84
C SER A 750 -18.96 8.27 -13.95
N SER A 751 -18.17 8.69 -12.95
CA SER A 751 -18.16 10.00 -12.23
C SER A 751 -18.54 9.97 -10.73
N PRO A 752 -17.74 10.61 -9.83
CA PRO A 752 -17.95 10.65 -8.39
C PRO A 752 -18.68 11.94 -7.95
N TRP A 753 -19.60 11.85 -6.99
CA TRP A 753 -20.08 13.00 -6.22
C TRP A 753 -20.08 12.67 -4.72
N PRO A 754 -19.42 13.47 -3.87
CA PRO A 754 -19.41 13.31 -2.42
C PRO A 754 -20.58 14.06 -1.77
N CYS A 755 -21.08 13.57 -0.62
CA CYS A 755 -21.99 14.31 0.24
C CYS A 755 -21.32 14.57 1.61
N PRO A 756 -21.36 15.81 2.14
CA PRO A 756 -20.57 16.22 3.32
C PRO A 756 -21.32 15.95 4.63
N ILE A 757 -20.69 15.25 5.57
CA ILE A 757 -21.19 15.17 6.96
C ILE A 757 -20.61 16.33 7.77
N ARG A 758 -21.44 17.34 8.05
CA ARG A 758 -21.18 18.34 9.10
C ARG A 758 -21.46 17.70 10.46
N ALA A 759 -20.41 17.40 11.22
CA ALA A 759 -20.53 17.03 12.63
C ALA A 759 -20.95 18.26 13.46
N GLY A 760 -22.22 18.28 13.90
CA GLY A 760 -22.71 19.24 14.88
C GLY A 760 -22.19 18.91 16.27
N ARG A 761 -21.32 19.76 16.82
CA ARG A 761 -20.92 19.75 18.23
C ARG A 761 -22.14 20.02 19.12
N SER A 762 -22.63 19.02 19.85
CA SER A 762 -23.52 19.26 21.00
C SER A 762 -22.67 19.45 22.26
N ARG A 763 -22.82 20.63 22.88
CA ARG A 763 -22.24 20.97 24.18
C ARG A 763 -23.00 20.21 25.26
N ALA A 764 -22.37 19.24 25.91
CA ALA A 764 -22.85 18.72 27.18
C ALA A 764 -22.58 19.76 28.29
N ARG A 765 -23.65 20.37 28.81
CA ARG A 765 -23.59 21.18 30.03
C ARG A 765 -23.55 20.24 31.24
N SER A 766 -22.52 20.43 32.05
CA SER A 766 -22.39 19.99 33.43
C SER A 766 -23.64 20.28 34.26
N HIS A 767 -24.14 19.29 35.01
CA HIS A 767 -24.75 19.46 36.33
C HIS A 767 -24.28 18.29 37.19
N GLY A 768 -23.61 18.61 38.31
CA GLY A 768 -23.09 17.64 39.26
C GLY A 768 -24.09 17.30 40.38
N SER A 769 -23.82 16.18 41.05
CA SER A 769 -24.10 15.88 42.47
C SER A 769 -23.68 14.42 42.70
N ALA A 770 -22.51 14.13 43.26
CA ALA A 770 -22.26 13.87 44.69
C ALA A 770 -22.87 12.55 45.23
N ALA A 771 -22.00 11.56 45.50
CA ALA A 771 -22.00 10.65 46.67
C ALA A 771 -20.89 9.60 46.45
N ARG A 772 -19.76 9.69 47.18
CA ARG A 772 -19.41 8.84 48.35
C ARG A 772 -19.33 7.33 48.05
N SER A 773 -18.12 6.84 47.78
CA SER A 773 -17.30 6.00 48.68
C SER A 773 -16.02 5.61 47.96
#